data_AF-A0A1G8BLB3-F1
#
_entry.id   AF-A0A1G8BLB3-F1
#
_cell.length_a   1.000
_cell.length_b   1.000
_cell.length_c   1.000
_cell.angle_alpha   90.00
_cell.angle_beta   90.00
_cell.angle_gamma   90.00
#
_symmetry.space_group_name_H-M   'P 1'
#
loop_
_entity.id
_entity.type
_entity.pdbx_description
1 polymer ?
#
loop_
_entity_poly.entity_id
_entity_poly.type
_entity_poly.pdbx_seq_one_letter_code
_entity_poly.pdbx_strand_id
1 'polypeptide(L)'
;MSHSVYLSNVSSPSGINRNDVMMMKWGYEMPLLLQPLLISGGFIEDDILYYNAKPGIENLKKFYNFLDATKFLINNKSTFTACKNRLFKYLDGLEHAYFSMNARAAFNMEEIPHDKQAAIWLADIAYNNAMITSAMDNNNVSLLAYTKFKHVSMAFHSFAELLNYEDYYYGWGHIYEESGKEEIYNENGLWGLKSADGRILLSPQFDEFYEFGEQDIAVVMKAQKYGYVHRSGEIITFPEWDEAYDFDNSYLAVVQRNGLWGLVNISGEVVVEPTYETLNKVGDSGNYIAQKNGNSGILAADGKVIINFKYEKIELLHNDVFILQKDHLYSLTEDGEQFDLIVRKAPHQGFAWAIKGKEVYLIDKYGISRANKDLVRQDAESEDYSFYYDDIVRDKLLAYAKMPDEETVTDAYTPVEELYNIGVDAYNRQDYPSAIYHYSLAAEKGYGYAMNNLAYIYYMVDGYVDDDRAFYWYEKGAAARNTNAINGLSLCYQYGIGTIPDIDKAIDLLQQATEDGMAAAHNNLGFLFYETDPELALYHYHQAEALGEPDNIGLGNLYEEKGDFKTALQYYLKDDSEIGAFNLGNFHLRGLGIVKDVEAAIGYFIIATDGGYDSGHIELARIYLFEEGFINMDKAKAHIVAAEKAGLEIPIIMSNLIN
;
A
#
# COMPACT_ATOMS: atom_id res chain seq x y z
N MET A 1 12.35 8.86 20.17
CA MET A 1 11.69 8.64 21.47
C MET A 1 10.99 7.29 21.40
N SER A 2 11.09 6.42 22.42
CA SER A 2 10.45 5.09 22.34
C SER A 2 8.94 5.21 22.49
N HIS A 3 8.18 4.84 21.46
CA HIS A 3 6.71 4.83 21.46
C HIS A 3 6.19 3.45 21.84
N SER A 4 6.57 2.99 23.04
CA SER A 4 6.27 1.62 23.46
C SER A 4 5.07 1.55 24.39
N VAL A 5 4.24 0.53 24.19
CA VAL A 5 3.20 0.10 25.10
C VAL A 5 3.67 -1.16 25.81
N TYR A 6 3.31 -1.28 27.07
CA TYR A 6 3.73 -2.37 27.95
C TYR A 6 2.51 -3.07 28.56
N LEU A 7 2.52 -4.40 28.58
CA LEU A 7 1.56 -5.20 29.35
C LEU A 7 2.30 -5.98 30.42
N SER A 8 1.84 -5.88 31.67
CA SER A 8 2.43 -6.56 32.83
C SER A 8 1.39 -7.32 33.65
N ASN A 9 1.78 -8.42 34.27
CA ASN A 9 0.98 -9.11 35.30
C ASN A 9 1.39 -8.58 36.68
N VAL A 10 0.44 -7.94 37.37
CA VAL A 10 0.70 -7.13 38.57
C VAL A 10 -0.22 -7.51 39.73
N SER A 11 0.29 -7.39 40.96
CA SER A 11 -0.44 -7.82 42.16
C SER A 11 -1.61 -6.91 42.53
N SER A 12 -1.53 -5.61 42.21
CA SER A 12 -2.54 -4.61 42.56
C SER A 12 -2.58 -3.43 41.57
N PRO A 13 -3.73 -2.76 41.39
CA PRO A 13 -3.90 -1.63 40.47
C PRO A 13 -3.15 -0.30 40.82
N SER A 14 -2.34 -0.25 41.86
CA SER A 14 -1.58 0.95 42.21
C SER A 14 -0.22 0.60 42.84
N GLY A 15 0.85 0.88 42.09
CA GLY A 15 2.25 0.75 42.52
C GLY A 15 3.03 -0.35 41.78
N ILE A 16 4.20 0.02 41.23
CA ILE A 16 5.16 -0.91 40.62
C ILE A 16 5.80 -1.74 41.73
N ASN A 17 5.62 -3.06 41.70
CA ASN A 17 6.26 -4.02 42.59
C ASN A 17 7.46 -4.66 41.88
N ARG A 18 8.54 -4.96 42.62
CA ARG A 18 9.72 -5.67 42.07
C ARG A 18 9.40 -7.06 41.50
N ASN A 19 8.26 -7.61 41.88
CA ASN A 19 7.81 -8.93 41.44
C ASN A 19 6.78 -8.87 40.29
N ASP A 20 6.48 -7.68 39.75
CA ASP A 20 5.61 -7.54 38.58
C ASP A 20 6.31 -8.16 37.36
N VAL A 21 5.54 -8.89 36.55
CA VAL A 21 6.08 -9.59 35.38
C VAL A 21 5.73 -8.80 34.13
N MET A 22 6.72 -8.21 33.47
CA MET A 22 6.54 -7.63 32.14
C MET A 22 6.26 -8.76 31.16
N MET A 23 5.07 -8.77 30.57
CA MET A 23 4.65 -9.83 29.67
C MET A 23 4.94 -9.52 28.22
N MET A 24 4.88 -8.24 27.84
CA MET A 24 4.89 -7.83 26.43
C MET A 24 5.36 -6.38 26.32
N LYS A 25 6.10 -6.10 25.23
CA LYS A 25 6.47 -4.75 24.83
C LYS A 25 6.25 -4.63 23.32
N TRP A 26 5.49 -3.63 22.90
CA TRP A 26 5.25 -3.38 21.48
C TRP A 26 5.21 -1.87 21.20
N GLY A 27 5.12 -1.50 19.92
CA GLY A 27 5.01 -0.11 19.49
C GLY A 27 3.60 0.46 19.63
N TYR A 28 3.09 1.05 18.56
CA TYR A 28 1.80 1.74 18.53
C TYR A 28 0.56 0.82 18.51
N GLU A 29 0.72 -0.46 18.17
CA GLU A 29 -0.41 -1.36 17.92
C GLU A 29 -0.46 -2.51 18.92
N MET A 30 -1.58 -2.63 19.64
CA MET A 30 -1.80 -3.80 20.49
C MET A 30 -2.09 -5.04 19.64
N PRO A 31 -1.33 -6.14 19.80
CA PRO A 31 -1.53 -7.33 18.98
C PRO A 31 -2.91 -7.94 19.24
N LEU A 32 -3.78 -7.86 18.21
CA LEU A 32 -5.16 -8.30 18.27
C LEU A 32 -5.32 -9.76 18.75
N LEU A 33 -4.34 -10.63 18.41
CA LEU A 33 -4.31 -12.04 18.84
C LEU A 33 -4.31 -12.22 20.37
N LEU A 34 -3.84 -11.21 21.12
CA LEU A 34 -3.70 -11.24 22.58
C LEU A 34 -4.71 -10.33 23.30
N GLN A 35 -5.50 -9.53 22.58
CA GLN A 35 -6.60 -8.73 23.17
C GLN A 35 -7.60 -9.53 24.01
N PRO A 36 -7.88 -10.83 23.76
CA PRO A 36 -8.75 -11.63 24.63
C PRO A 36 -8.29 -11.78 26.07
N LEU A 37 -7.02 -11.44 26.40
CA LEU A 37 -6.53 -11.31 27.77
C LEU A 37 -7.17 -10.12 28.52
N LEU A 38 -7.61 -9.08 27.81
CA LEU A 38 -8.08 -7.83 28.39
C LEU A 38 -9.61 -7.77 28.38
N ILE A 39 -10.23 -8.68 29.13
CA ILE A 39 -11.69 -8.80 29.26
C ILE A 39 -12.15 -8.64 30.71
N SER A 40 -13.44 -8.35 30.89
CA SER A 40 -14.17 -8.40 32.17
C SER A 40 -13.68 -7.41 33.25
N GLY A 41 -14.35 -6.25 33.30
CA GLY A 41 -14.14 -5.26 34.36
C GLY A 41 -12.90 -4.40 34.15
N GLY A 42 -12.58 -4.03 32.91
CA GLY A 42 -11.52 -3.08 32.61
C GLY A 42 -11.81 -1.70 33.21
N PHE A 43 -10.82 -1.08 33.83
CA PHE A 43 -10.91 0.27 34.37
C PHE A 43 -9.59 1.02 34.24
N ILE A 44 -9.62 2.34 34.47
CA ILE A 44 -8.46 3.22 34.34
C ILE A 44 -8.11 3.80 35.72
N GLU A 45 -6.82 3.77 36.05
CA GLU A 45 -6.24 4.44 37.22
C GLU A 45 -4.87 5.02 36.80
N ASP A 46 -4.64 6.31 37.05
CA ASP A 46 -3.42 7.04 36.62
C ASP A 46 -3.06 6.87 35.12
N ASP A 47 -4.05 6.98 34.23
CA ASP A 47 -3.93 6.80 32.77
C ASP A 47 -3.51 5.38 32.32
N ILE A 48 -3.49 4.41 33.24
CA ILE A 48 -3.14 3.01 32.99
C ILE A 48 -4.41 2.16 33.00
N LEU A 49 -4.52 1.22 32.05
CA LEU A 49 -5.66 0.32 31.97
C LEU A 49 -5.38 -0.95 32.76
N TYR A 50 -6.35 -1.37 33.58
CA TYR A 50 -6.27 -2.57 34.41
C TYR A 50 -7.40 -3.55 34.10
N TYR A 51 -7.06 -4.84 34.11
CA TYR A 51 -8.00 -5.94 33.87
C TYR A 51 -7.76 -7.09 34.84
N ASN A 52 -8.78 -7.90 35.14
CA ASN A 52 -8.60 -9.11 35.93
C ASN A 52 -7.88 -10.18 35.10
N ALA A 53 -6.77 -10.71 35.61
CA ALA A 53 -5.92 -11.62 34.85
C ALA A 53 -6.61 -12.97 34.56
N LYS A 54 -7.23 -13.57 35.59
CA LYS A 54 -7.80 -14.91 35.49
C LYS A 54 -8.90 -15.05 34.42
N PRO A 55 -9.95 -14.19 34.37
CA PRO A 55 -10.95 -14.25 33.30
C PRO A 55 -10.34 -14.04 31.90
N GLY A 56 -9.34 -13.17 31.78
CA GLY A 56 -8.59 -12.95 30.54
C GLY A 56 -7.87 -14.19 30.03
N ILE A 57 -7.13 -14.86 30.92
CA ILE A 57 -6.40 -16.09 30.59
C ILE A 57 -7.39 -17.19 30.13
N GLU A 58 -8.49 -17.36 30.86
CA GLU A 58 -9.53 -18.34 30.52
C GLU A 58 -10.16 -18.04 29.14
N ASN A 59 -10.43 -16.76 28.86
CA ASN A 59 -11.01 -16.33 27.59
C ASN A 59 -10.06 -16.48 26.39
N LEU A 60 -8.78 -16.12 26.55
CA LEU A 60 -7.77 -16.34 25.52
C LEU A 60 -7.61 -17.84 25.19
N LYS A 61 -7.62 -18.70 26.22
CA LYS A 61 -7.58 -20.16 26.02
C LYS A 61 -8.79 -20.66 25.23
N LYS A 62 -9.99 -20.15 25.53
CA LYS A 62 -11.21 -20.44 24.76
C LYS A 62 -11.04 -20.00 23.29
N PHE A 63 -10.51 -18.80 23.06
CA PHE A 63 -10.29 -18.26 21.73
C PHE A 63 -9.34 -19.11 20.89
N TYR A 64 -8.17 -19.44 21.42
CA TYR A 64 -7.20 -20.26 20.70
C TYR A 64 -7.70 -21.68 20.42
N ASN A 65 -8.53 -22.25 21.32
CA ASN A 65 -9.17 -23.53 21.06
C ASN A 65 -10.26 -23.44 19.97
N PHE A 66 -10.99 -22.33 19.90
CA PHE A 66 -11.93 -22.05 18.80
C PHE A 66 -11.19 -21.92 17.46
N LEU A 67 -10.08 -21.17 17.41
CA LEU A 67 -9.23 -21.08 16.21
C LEU A 67 -8.69 -22.46 15.81
N ASP A 68 -8.27 -23.27 16.79
CA ASP A 68 -7.77 -24.62 16.54
C ASP A 68 -8.82 -25.57 15.94
N ALA A 69 -10.09 -25.40 16.31
CA ALA A 69 -11.19 -26.20 15.77
C ALA A 69 -11.61 -25.79 14.35
N THR A 70 -11.20 -24.61 13.88
CA THR A 70 -11.60 -24.07 12.57
C THR A 70 -10.73 -24.65 11.45
N LYS A 71 -11.36 -25.21 10.41
CA LYS A 71 -10.66 -25.76 9.23
C LYS A 71 -10.14 -24.63 8.33
N PHE A 72 -8.97 -24.84 7.73
CA PHE A 72 -8.35 -23.96 6.71
C PHE A 72 -7.90 -22.56 7.15
N LEU A 73 -8.11 -22.17 8.41
CA LEU A 73 -7.65 -20.86 8.93
C LEU A 73 -6.15 -20.84 9.27
N ILE A 74 -5.56 -21.98 9.63
CA ILE A 74 -4.18 -22.09 10.11
C ILE A 74 -3.33 -22.82 9.07
N ASN A 75 -2.33 -22.12 8.52
CA ASN A 75 -1.45 -22.64 7.48
C ASN A 75 -0.51 -23.73 8.01
N ASN A 76 0.09 -23.52 9.18
CA ASN A 76 0.98 -24.49 9.81
C ASN A 76 0.43 -24.97 11.16
N LYS A 77 -0.34 -26.05 11.10
CA LYS A 77 -1.00 -26.62 12.29
C LYS A 77 -0.03 -27.07 13.38
N SER A 78 1.14 -27.57 12.98
CA SER A 78 2.15 -28.06 13.91
C SER A 78 2.77 -26.91 14.72
N THR A 79 3.18 -25.83 14.04
CA THR A 79 3.72 -24.62 14.67
C THR A 79 2.67 -23.93 15.52
N PHE A 80 1.44 -23.78 15.02
CA PHE A 80 0.33 -23.23 15.81
C PHE A 80 0.12 -24.00 17.12
N THR A 81 0.10 -25.33 17.05
CA THR A 81 -0.08 -26.17 18.25
C THR A 81 1.06 -25.99 19.25
N ALA A 82 2.30 -25.91 18.78
CA ALA A 82 3.46 -25.66 19.62
C ALA A 82 3.40 -24.27 20.30
N CYS A 83 3.13 -23.21 19.53
CA CYS A 83 3.00 -21.84 20.03
C CYS A 83 1.83 -21.72 21.04
N LYS A 84 0.66 -22.27 20.71
CA LYS A 84 -0.51 -22.30 21.59
C LYS A 84 -0.19 -22.96 22.93
N ASN A 85 0.44 -24.14 22.91
CA ASN A 85 0.78 -24.86 24.14
C ASN A 85 1.82 -24.11 24.98
N ARG A 86 2.80 -23.46 24.33
CA ARG A 86 3.80 -22.62 25.00
C ARG A 86 3.16 -21.40 25.64
N LEU A 87 2.31 -20.69 24.91
CA LEU A 87 1.53 -19.55 25.40
C LEU A 87 0.65 -19.93 26.60
N PHE A 88 -0.06 -21.06 26.52
CA PHE A 88 -0.90 -21.53 27.63
C PHE A 88 -0.08 -21.84 28.88
N LYS A 89 1.06 -22.52 28.71
CA LYS A 89 1.97 -22.85 29.81
C LYS A 89 2.54 -21.58 30.46
N TYR A 90 2.93 -20.59 29.66
CA TYR A 90 3.40 -19.29 30.15
C TYR A 90 2.32 -18.60 31.01
N LEU A 91 1.10 -18.50 30.48
CA LEU A 91 -0.02 -17.86 31.18
C LEU A 91 -0.42 -18.61 32.46
N ASP A 92 -0.31 -19.93 32.49
CA ASP A 92 -0.55 -20.73 33.70
C ASP A 92 0.48 -20.49 34.82
N GLY A 93 1.64 -19.94 34.48
CA GLY A 93 2.69 -19.58 35.44
C GLY A 93 2.54 -18.16 36.02
N LEU A 94 1.56 -17.38 35.57
CA LEU A 94 1.32 -16.03 36.07
C LEU A 94 0.57 -16.08 37.41
N GLU A 95 1.15 -15.45 38.44
CA GLU A 95 0.65 -15.57 39.82
C GLU A 95 -0.23 -14.38 40.25
N HIS A 96 -0.17 -13.25 39.53
CA HIS A 96 -0.79 -12.02 39.99
C HIS A 96 -2.21 -11.80 39.46
N ALA A 97 -3.02 -11.07 40.24
CA ALA A 97 -4.45 -10.94 40.02
C ALA A 97 -4.85 -10.04 38.85
N TYR A 98 -3.98 -9.12 38.42
CA TYR A 98 -4.31 -8.11 37.43
C TYR A 98 -3.35 -8.11 36.23
N PHE A 99 -3.87 -7.67 35.09
CA PHE A 99 -3.06 -7.16 33.98
C PHE A 99 -3.06 -5.64 34.03
N SER A 100 -1.91 -5.03 33.80
CA SER A 100 -1.70 -3.59 33.71
C SER A 100 -1.14 -3.24 32.34
N MET A 101 -1.82 -2.37 31.61
CA MET A 101 -1.41 -1.89 30.30
C MET A 101 -1.04 -0.42 30.36
N ASN A 102 0.25 -0.12 30.20
CA ASN A 102 0.78 1.23 30.18
C ASN A 102 1.11 1.65 28.75
N ALA A 103 0.29 2.55 28.20
CA ALA A 103 0.39 3.08 26.84
C ALA A 103 0.78 4.57 26.81
N ARG A 104 1.27 5.12 27.93
CA ARG A 104 1.49 6.57 28.08
C ARG A 104 2.48 7.16 27.08
N ALA A 105 3.49 6.38 26.66
CA ALA A 105 4.44 6.80 25.63
C ALA A 105 3.82 6.85 24.22
N ALA A 106 2.81 6.03 23.95
CA ALA A 106 2.03 6.07 22.71
C ALA A 106 0.99 7.21 22.74
N PHE A 107 0.49 7.61 23.91
CA PHE A 107 -0.47 8.70 24.07
C PHE A 107 0.07 10.12 23.78
N ASN A 108 1.28 10.28 23.23
CA ASN A 108 1.86 11.60 22.93
C ASN A 108 1.67 12.04 21.46
N MET A 109 0.86 11.32 20.67
CA MET A 109 0.72 11.54 19.23
C MET A 109 -0.38 12.55 18.84
N GLU A 110 -1.26 12.91 19.78
CA GLU A 110 -2.40 13.81 19.53
C GLU A 110 -2.53 14.83 20.67
N GLU A 111 -3.14 15.99 20.42
CA GLU A 111 -3.42 17.02 21.45
C GLU A 111 -4.52 16.60 22.46
N ILE A 112 -4.85 15.31 22.51
CA ILE A 112 -5.86 14.75 23.41
C ILE A 112 -5.21 14.42 24.77
N PRO A 113 -5.82 14.80 25.91
CA PRO A 113 -5.35 14.38 27.23
C PRO A 113 -5.21 12.85 27.40
N HIS A 114 -4.19 12.40 28.15
CA HIS A 114 -3.86 10.96 28.33
C HIS A 114 -5.02 10.15 28.90
N ASP A 115 -5.79 10.70 29.84
CA ASP A 115 -6.97 10.08 30.43
C ASP A 115 -8.06 9.75 29.39
N LYS A 116 -8.26 10.65 28.42
CA LYS A 116 -9.21 10.44 27.33
C LYS A 116 -8.71 9.40 26.33
N GLN A 117 -7.42 9.39 26.02
CA GLN A 117 -6.84 8.37 25.15
C GLN A 117 -6.91 6.98 25.78
N ALA A 118 -6.64 6.88 27.09
CA ALA A 118 -6.85 5.66 27.86
C ALA A 118 -8.32 5.19 27.80
N ALA A 119 -9.29 6.11 27.89
CA ALA A 119 -10.71 5.79 27.77
C ALA A 119 -11.11 5.28 26.38
N ILE A 120 -10.54 5.86 25.31
CA ILE A 120 -10.76 5.39 23.93
C ILE A 120 -10.23 3.96 23.77
N TRP A 121 -8.99 3.71 24.19
CA TRP A 121 -8.38 2.38 24.12
C TRP A 121 -9.18 1.34 24.92
N LEU A 122 -9.66 1.72 26.12
CA LEU A 122 -10.51 0.85 26.94
C LEU A 122 -11.79 0.45 26.19
N ALA A 123 -12.42 1.41 25.49
CA ALA A 123 -13.64 1.19 24.73
C ALA A 123 -13.41 0.34 23.47
N ASP A 124 -12.32 0.58 22.74
CA ASP A 124 -12.00 -0.16 21.52
C ASP A 124 -11.60 -1.61 21.80
N ILE A 125 -10.83 -1.84 22.87
CA ILE A 125 -10.51 -3.19 23.34
C ILE A 125 -11.80 -3.94 23.74
N ALA A 126 -12.72 -3.27 24.43
CA ALA A 126 -14.01 -3.85 24.78
C ALA A 126 -14.84 -4.20 23.53
N TYR A 127 -14.85 -3.31 22.52
CA TYR A 127 -15.53 -3.53 21.24
C TYR A 127 -14.95 -4.75 20.49
N ASN A 128 -13.63 -4.80 20.34
CA ASN A 128 -12.95 -5.92 19.67
C ASN A 128 -13.20 -7.24 20.39
N ASN A 129 -13.13 -7.25 21.73
CA ASN A 129 -13.41 -8.45 22.51
C ASN A 129 -14.87 -8.91 22.43
N ALA A 130 -15.83 -8.00 22.26
CA ALA A 130 -17.23 -8.38 22.01
C ALA A 130 -17.38 -9.13 20.68
N MET A 131 -16.68 -8.67 19.63
CA MET A 131 -16.65 -9.34 18.32
C MET A 131 -15.99 -10.72 18.40
N ILE A 132 -14.82 -10.81 19.04
CA ILE A 132 -14.12 -12.09 19.26
C ILE A 132 -14.99 -13.06 20.06
N THR A 133 -15.63 -12.58 21.12
CA THR A 133 -16.55 -13.40 21.94
C THR A 133 -17.74 -13.88 21.13
N SER A 134 -18.33 -13.01 20.30
CA SER A 134 -19.41 -13.38 19.39
C SER A 134 -18.98 -14.44 18.38
N ALA A 135 -17.78 -14.33 17.81
CA ALA A 135 -17.23 -15.35 16.92
C ALA A 135 -17.11 -16.72 17.61
N MET A 136 -16.59 -16.75 18.85
CA MET A 136 -16.47 -17.96 19.65
C MET A 136 -17.84 -18.57 20.00
N ASP A 137 -18.78 -17.75 20.49
CA ASP A 137 -20.09 -18.22 20.97
C ASP A 137 -20.98 -18.74 19.84
N ASN A 138 -20.85 -18.16 18.64
CA ASN A 138 -21.55 -18.61 17.44
C ASN A 138 -20.77 -19.65 16.62
N ASN A 139 -19.56 -20.02 17.07
CA ASN A 139 -18.63 -20.87 16.34
C ASN A 139 -18.46 -20.44 14.86
N ASN A 140 -18.35 -19.13 14.63
CA ASN A 140 -18.37 -18.53 13.31
C ASN A 140 -17.14 -17.63 13.09
N VAL A 141 -16.17 -18.13 12.31
CA VAL A 141 -14.91 -17.43 12.03
C VAL A 141 -15.10 -16.16 11.19
N SER A 142 -16.16 -16.06 10.37
CA SER A 142 -16.37 -14.87 9.53
C SER A 142 -16.68 -13.61 10.35
N LEU A 143 -17.06 -13.77 11.63
CA LEU A 143 -17.21 -12.66 12.56
C LEU A 143 -15.87 -12.05 13.00
N LEU A 144 -14.75 -12.71 12.71
CA LEU A 144 -13.40 -12.16 12.87
C LEU A 144 -12.95 -11.34 11.65
N ALA A 145 -13.87 -10.77 10.88
CA ALA A 145 -13.54 -9.89 9.76
C ALA A 145 -12.64 -8.74 10.22
N TYR A 146 -11.41 -8.70 9.68
CA TYR A 146 -10.33 -7.86 10.22
C TYR A 146 -10.67 -6.37 10.20
N THR A 147 -11.29 -5.92 9.11
CA THR A 147 -11.75 -4.53 8.89
C THR A 147 -12.79 -4.05 9.90
N LYS A 148 -13.42 -4.95 10.67
CA LYS A 148 -14.37 -4.56 11.72
C LYS A 148 -13.69 -4.18 13.02
N PHE A 149 -12.45 -4.59 13.25
CA PHE A 149 -11.74 -4.28 14.50
C PHE A 149 -11.27 -2.82 14.53
N LYS A 150 -11.17 -2.28 15.74
CA LYS A 150 -10.70 -0.92 16.03
C LYS A 150 -9.23 -0.96 16.47
N HIS A 151 -8.45 0.03 16.04
CA HIS A 151 -7.03 0.18 16.39
C HIS A 151 -6.21 -1.11 16.21
N VAL A 152 -6.27 -1.69 15.00
CA VAL A 152 -5.48 -2.86 14.57
C VAL A 152 -4.50 -2.46 13.45
N SER A 153 -3.51 -3.30 13.17
CA SER A 153 -2.49 -3.04 12.14
C SER A 153 -3.09 -2.71 10.81
N MET A 154 -2.55 -1.71 10.14
CA MET A 154 -2.81 -1.50 8.71
C MET A 154 -1.97 -2.46 7.84
N ALA A 155 -1.04 -3.22 8.42
CA ALA A 155 -0.19 -4.15 7.68
C ALA A 155 -0.91 -5.45 7.27
N PHE A 156 -2.11 -5.71 7.81
CA PHE A 156 -2.88 -6.92 7.51
C PHE A 156 -4.25 -6.53 6.95
N HIS A 157 -4.77 -7.37 6.06
CA HIS A 157 -6.03 -7.15 5.35
C HIS A 157 -7.08 -8.21 5.74
N SER A 158 -6.65 -9.32 6.35
CA SER A 158 -7.54 -10.34 6.90
C SER A 158 -7.05 -10.90 8.25
N PHE A 159 -7.98 -11.51 9.01
CA PHE A 159 -7.61 -12.15 10.27
C PHE A 159 -6.75 -13.40 10.04
N ALA A 160 -6.95 -14.08 8.90
CA ALA A 160 -6.12 -15.22 8.51
C ALA A 160 -4.67 -14.79 8.23
N GLU A 161 -4.47 -13.65 7.59
CA GLU A 161 -3.16 -13.07 7.34
C GLU A 161 -2.46 -12.68 8.64
N LEU A 162 -3.13 -11.92 9.51
CA LEU A 162 -2.64 -11.61 10.86
C LEU A 162 -2.26 -12.89 11.63
N LEU A 163 -3.15 -13.89 11.62
CA LEU A 163 -2.96 -15.12 12.39
C LEU A 163 -1.74 -15.90 11.91
N ASN A 164 -1.48 -15.92 10.59
CA ASN A 164 -0.42 -16.73 9.99
C ASN A 164 0.86 -15.93 9.68
N TYR A 165 0.94 -14.67 10.07
CA TYR A 165 2.15 -13.87 9.90
C TYR A 165 3.32 -14.49 10.71
N GLU A 166 4.42 -14.78 10.02
CA GLU A 166 5.49 -15.65 10.53
C GLU A 166 6.14 -15.07 11.79
N ASP A 167 6.40 -13.76 11.83
CA ASP A 167 7.06 -13.09 12.95
C ASP A 167 6.19 -13.03 14.21
N TYR A 168 4.88 -13.18 14.07
CA TYR A 168 3.97 -13.13 15.21
C TYR A 168 3.93 -14.46 15.96
N TYR A 169 4.40 -15.55 15.35
CA TYR A 169 4.39 -16.89 15.92
C TYR A 169 3.04 -17.23 16.59
N TYR A 170 1.93 -16.89 15.93
CA TYR A 170 0.57 -17.06 16.46
C TYR A 170 0.34 -16.34 17.80
N GLY A 171 0.86 -15.12 17.95
CA GLY A 171 0.81 -14.29 19.15
C GLY A 171 1.96 -14.55 20.12
N TRP A 172 2.64 -15.69 20.03
CA TRP A 172 3.77 -16.01 20.91
C TRP A 172 4.95 -15.02 20.75
N GLY A 173 5.19 -14.52 19.53
CA GLY A 173 6.29 -13.59 19.24
C GLY A 173 6.22 -12.26 20.00
N HIS A 174 5.04 -11.90 20.52
CA HIS A 174 4.86 -10.68 21.31
C HIS A 174 5.05 -10.88 22.82
N ILE A 175 5.12 -12.13 23.28
CA ILE A 175 5.43 -12.41 24.67
C ILE A 175 6.90 -12.08 24.88
N TYR A 176 7.13 -11.06 25.70
CA TYR A 176 8.43 -10.75 26.24
C TYR A 176 8.82 -11.86 27.20
N GLU A 177 9.39 -12.93 26.67
CA GLU A 177 10.31 -13.73 27.45
C GLU A 177 11.61 -12.96 27.52
N GLU A 178 12.11 -12.68 28.73
CA GLU A 178 13.55 -12.65 28.89
C GLU A 178 14.05 -14.03 28.49
N SER A 179 14.33 -14.23 27.20
CA SER A 179 15.34 -15.20 26.81
C SER A 179 16.54 -14.86 27.68
N GLY A 180 17.15 -15.87 28.30
CA GLY A 180 18.50 -15.67 28.81
C GLY A 180 19.28 -15.10 27.64
N LYS A 181 19.70 -13.84 27.74
CA LYS A 181 20.49 -13.25 26.66
C LYS A 181 21.80 -14.00 26.62
N GLU A 182 22.35 -14.18 25.43
CA GLU A 182 23.74 -14.55 25.32
C GLU A 182 24.56 -13.55 26.15
N GLU A 183 25.36 -14.09 27.06
CA GLU A 183 26.15 -13.27 27.96
C GLU A 183 27.46 -12.94 27.23
N ILE A 184 27.61 -11.68 26.81
CA ILE A 184 28.92 -11.12 26.50
C ILE A 184 29.63 -10.98 27.84
N TYR A 185 30.62 -11.84 28.08
CA TYR A 185 31.27 -11.96 29.38
C TYR A 185 32.76 -11.67 29.30
N ASN A 186 33.30 -11.08 30.37
CA ASN A 186 34.72 -10.84 30.51
C ASN A 186 35.34 -11.87 31.46
N GLU A 187 36.44 -12.49 31.03
CA GLU A 187 37.28 -13.34 31.87
C GLU A 187 38.75 -12.94 31.69
N ASN A 188 39.41 -12.61 32.80
CA ASN A 188 40.82 -12.18 32.82
C ASN A 188 41.13 -10.98 31.89
N GLY A 189 40.17 -10.08 31.69
CA GLY A 189 40.34 -8.89 30.85
C GLY A 189 40.05 -9.09 29.37
N LEU A 190 39.66 -10.30 28.95
CA LEU A 190 39.23 -10.59 27.58
C LEU A 190 37.75 -10.91 27.53
N TRP A 191 37.10 -10.59 26.41
CA TRP A 191 35.67 -10.79 26.18
C TRP A 191 35.39 -12.01 25.29
N GLY A 192 34.32 -12.72 25.62
CA GLY A 192 33.78 -13.86 24.87
C GLY A 192 32.25 -13.92 24.96
N LEU A 193 31.66 -15.03 24.51
CA LEU A 193 30.21 -15.20 24.41
C LEU A 193 29.75 -16.52 25.05
N LYS A 194 28.68 -16.48 25.84
CA LYS A 194 27.95 -17.68 26.31
C LYS A 194 26.52 -17.65 25.81
N SER A 195 25.92 -18.83 25.64
CA SER A 195 24.50 -18.98 25.41
C SER A 195 23.68 -18.64 26.66
N ALA A 196 22.38 -18.49 26.47
CA ALA A 196 21.36 -18.32 27.51
C ALA A 196 21.48 -19.30 28.70
N ASP A 197 21.91 -20.53 28.44
CA ASP A 197 22.05 -21.60 29.43
C ASP A 197 23.49 -21.77 29.96
N GLY A 198 24.36 -20.79 29.69
CA GLY A 198 25.71 -20.69 30.22
C GLY A 198 26.75 -21.54 29.48
N ARG A 199 26.41 -22.17 28.35
CA ARG A 199 27.42 -22.84 27.51
C ARG A 199 28.30 -21.81 26.84
N ILE A 200 29.61 -22.02 26.83
CA ILE A 200 30.56 -21.14 26.14
C ILE A 200 30.38 -21.33 24.63
N LEU A 201 29.88 -20.30 23.95
CA LEU A 201 29.76 -20.24 22.49
C LEU A 201 31.07 -19.77 21.87
N LEU A 202 31.74 -18.83 22.53
CA LEU A 202 33.04 -18.28 22.14
C LEU A 202 33.88 -18.02 23.37
N SER A 203 35.06 -18.65 23.45
CA SER A 203 35.99 -18.43 24.54
C SER A 203 36.53 -16.99 24.53
N PRO A 204 36.85 -16.40 25.71
CA PRO A 204 37.26 -15.01 25.81
C PRO A 204 38.59 -14.78 25.12
N GLN A 205 38.60 -13.87 24.15
CA GLN A 205 39.78 -13.65 23.30
C GLN A 205 39.88 -12.25 22.69
N PHE A 206 38.87 -11.39 22.89
CA PHE A 206 38.81 -10.03 22.34
C PHE A 206 39.04 -8.99 23.45
N ASP A 207 39.66 -7.87 23.10
CA ASP A 207 39.91 -6.76 24.03
C ASP A 207 38.61 -5.98 24.28
N GLU A 208 37.73 -5.88 23.28
CA GLU A 208 36.36 -5.36 23.38
C GLU A 208 35.39 -6.20 22.55
N PHE A 209 34.13 -6.20 22.97
CA PHE A 209 33.03 -6.92 22.31
C PHE A 209 31.78 -6.03 22.42
N TYR A 210 31.33 -5.51 21.28
CA TYR A 210 30.19 -4.59 21.21
C TYR A 210 28.86 -5.35 21.20
N GLU A 211 27.74 -4.64 21.40
CA GLU A 211 26.42 -5.27 21.35
C GLU A 211 26.11 -5.80 19.94
N PHE A 212 25.22 -6.80 19.85
CA PHE A 212 24.79 -7.32 18.56
C PHE A 212 23.91 -6.29 17.83
N GLY A 213 24.23 -6.03 16.57
CA GLY A 213 23.38 -5.28 15.64
C GLY A 213 22.18 -6.10 15.16
N GLU A 214 21.43 -5.54 14.20
CA GLU A 214 20.18 -6.14 13.70
C GLU A 214 20.36 -7.50 13.00
N GLN A 215 21.53 -7.76 12.42
CA GLN A 215 21.84 -9.01 11.70
C GLN A 215 22.47 -10.08 12.60
N ASP A 216 22.31 -9.97 13.93
CA ASP A 216 22.91 -10.87 14.92
C ASP A 216 24.45 -10.93 14.85
N ILE A 217 25.07 -9.85 14.38
CA ILE A 217 26.52 -9.70 14.27
C ILE A 217 26.96 -8.56 15.19
N ALA A 218 28.02 -8.81 15.96
CA ALA A 218 28.67 -7.83 16.82
C ALA A 218 30.04 -7.46 16.25
N VAL A 219 30.41 -6.19 16.40
CA VAL A 219 31.78 -5.73 16.23
C VAL A 219 32.61 -6.23 17.42
N VAL A 220 33.83 -6.71 17.16
CA VAL A 220 34.79 -7.11 18.19
C VAL A 220 36.15 -6.47 17.92
N MET A 221 36.91 -6.18 18.97
CA MET A 221 38.23 -5.57 18.83
C MET A 221 39.31 -6.46 19.42
N LYS A 222 40.47 -6.54 18.74
CA LYS A 222 41.70 -7.13 19.29
C LYS A 222 42.92 -6.42 18.75
N ALA A 223 43.83 -6.04 19.62
CA ALA A 223 45.08 -5.34 19.28
C ALA A 223 44.85 -4.10 18.39
N GLN A 224 43.87 -3.26 18.74
CA GLN A 224 43.47 -2.04 18.01
C GLN A 224 43.03 -2.31 16.56
N LYS A 225 42.47 -3.49 16.32
CA LYS A 225 41.84 -3.88 15.07
C LYS A 225 40.43 -4.36 15.34
N TYR A 226 39.55 -4.17 14.37
CA TYR A 226 38.15 -4.56 14.45
C TYR A 226 37.84 -5.75 13.54
N GLY A 227 36.90 -6.57 13.97
CA GLY A 227 36.38 -7.74 13.28
C GLY A 227 34.91 -7.98 13.64
N TYR A 228 34.38 -9.12 13.23
CA TYR A 228 32.95 -9.43 13.36
C TYR A 228 32.72 -10.83 13.90
N VAL A 229 31.76 -10.96 14.81
CA VAL A 229 31.32 -12.21 15.41
C VAL A 229 29.81 -12.34 15.31
N HIS A 230 29.33 -13.47 14.81
CA HIS A 230 27.90 -13.81 14.81
C HIS A 230 27.45 -14.30 16.20
N ARG A 231 26.17 -14.14 16.53
CA ARG A 231 25.58 -14.55 17.82
C ARG A 231 25.72 -16.04 18.14
N SER A 232 25.95 -16.88 17.13
CA SER A 232 26.31 -18.30 17.32
C SER A 232 27.66 -18.51 18.00
N GLY A 233 28.51 -17.48 18.09
CA GLY A 233 29.92 -17.56 18.48
C GLY A 233 30.87 -17.77 17.30
N GLU A 234 30.36 -17.82 16.07
CA GLU A 234 31.19 -17.88 14.87
C GLU A 234 31.93 -16.56 14.63
N ILE A 235 33.24 -16.63 14.42
CA ILE A 235 34.05 -15.48 14.01
C ILE A 235 33.90 -15.34 12.51
N ILE A 236 33.18 -14.32 12.06
CA ILE A 236 32.99 -13.99 10.64
C ILE A 236 34.30 -13.42 10.07
N THR A 237 34.84 -12.41 10.74
CA THR A 237 36.12 -11.81 10.38
C THR A 237 36.94 -11.63 11.63
N PHE A 238 38.11 -12.26 11.67
CA PHE A 238 39.04 -12.02 12.77
C PHE A 238 39.57 -10.58 12.69
N PRO A 239 39.76 -9.87 13.82
CA PRO A 239 40.18 -8.47 13.82
C PRO A 239 41.34 -8.14 12.89
N GLU A 240 41.05 -7.35 11.84
CA GLU A 240 42.01 -6.93 10.82
C GLU A 240 41.77 -5.49 10.32
N TRP A 241 40.56 -4.96 10.52
CA TRP A 241 40.16 -3.62 10.09
C TRP A 241 40.69 -2.54 11.03
N ASP A 242 41.11 -1.40 10.48
CA ASP A 242 41.47 -0.22 11.29
C ASP A 242 40.23 0.35 12.00
N GLU A 243 39.09 0.36 11.30
CA GLU A 243 37.77 0.79 11.78
C GLU A 243 36.72 -0.13 11.15
N ALA A 244 35.63 -0.40 11.87
CA ALA A 244 34.52 -1.22 11.38
C ALA A 244 33.18 -0.74 11.98
N TYR A 245 32.20 -0.47 11.13
CA TYR A 245 30.85 -0.08 11.53
C TYR A 245 29.92 -1.30 11.61
N ASP A 246 28.76 -1.12 12.26
CA ASP A 246 27.69 -2.12 12.27
C ASP A 246 27.14 -2.36 10.86
N PHE A 247 26.57 -3.55 10.64
CA PHE A 247 25.82 -3.86 9.43
C PHE A 247 24.50 -3.09 9.43
N ASP A 248 24.11 -2.58 8.26
CA ASP A 248 22.81 -1.93 8.07
C ASP A 248 21.80 -2.84 7.36
N ASN A 249 20.60 -2.32 7.10
CA ASN A 249 19.48 -3.06 6.47
C ASN A 249 19.79 -3.59 5.06
N SER A 250 20.89 -3.16 4.44
CA SER A 250 21.39 -3.69 3.16
C SER A 250 22.39 -4.84 3.31
N TYR A 251 22.61 -5.33 4.54
CA TYR A 251 23.54 -6.43 4.85
C TYR A 251 25.01 -6.10 4.53
N LEU A 252 25.34 -4.80 4.55
CA LEU A 252 26.68 -4.27 4.30
C LEU A 252 27.17 -3.46 5.50
N ALA A 253 28.48 -3.49 5.74
CA ALA A 253 29.15 -2.66 6.73
C ALA A 253 30.31 -1.89 6.09
N VAL A 254 30.51 -0.65 6.55
CA VAL A 254 31.64 0.19 6.16
C VAL A 254 32.86 -0.19 7.01
N VAL A 255 33.98 -0.48 6.34
CA VAL A 255 35.24 -0.86 6.99
C VAL A 255 36.41 -0.03 6.48
N GLN A 256 37.45 0.12 7.30
CA GLN A 256 38.66 0.85 6.94
C GLN A 256 39.91 -0.05 6.98
N ARG A 257 40.79 0.13 5.99
CA ARG A 257 42.12 -0.49 5.95
C ARG A 257 43.15 0.47 5.37
N ASN A 258 44.25 0.66 6.10
CA ASN A 258 45.30 1.63 5.82
C ASN A 258 44.76 3.07 5.60
N GLY A 259 43.75 3.47 6.36
CA GLY A 259 43.12 4.79 6.26
C GLY A 259 42.17 4.99 5.05
N LEU A 260 41.88 3.92 4.29
CA LEU A 260 40.95 3.94 3.16
C LEU A 260 39.72 3.09 3.45
N TRP A 261 38.56 3.53 2.96
CA TRP A 261 37.25 2.96 3.24
C TRP A 261 36.79 2.01 2.13
N GLY A 262 36.11 0.94 2.54
CA GLY A 262 35.50 -0.08 1.68
C GLY A 262 34.25 -0.68 2.34
N LEU A 263 33.68 -1.72 1.72
CA LEU A 263 32.47 -2.41 2.20
C LEU A 263 32.71 -3.91 2.34
N VAL A 264 32.11 -4.50 3.36
CA VAL A 264 32.02 -5.95 3.54
C VAL A 264 30.57 -6.40 3.67
N ASN A 265 30.28 -7.64 3.25
CA ASN A 265 28.98 -8.28 3.50
C ASN A 265 28.97 -9.04 4.83
N ILE A 266 27.79 -9.55 5.21
CA ILE A 266 27.59 -10.34 6.46
C ILE A 266 28.43 -11.62 6.54
N SER A 267 28.97 -12.10 5.42
CA SER A 267 29.92 -13.22 5.39
C SER A 267 31.37 -12.79 5.63
N GLY A 268 31.63 -11.48 5.81
CA GLY A 268 32.96 -10.90 5.95
C GLY A 268 33.72 -10.75 4.64
N GLU A 269 33.07 -10.96 3.49
CA GLU A 269 33.69 -10.81 2.18
C GLU A 269 33.73 -9.34 1.78
N VAL A 270 34.86 -8.90 1.23
CA VAL A 270 35.03 -7.55 0.70
C VAL A 270 34.21 -7.39 -0.58
N VAL A 271 33.16 -6.57 -0.51
CA VAL A 271 32.32 -6.20 -1.66
C VAL A 271 32.93 -5.01 -2.38
N VAL A 272 33.45 -4.04 -1.62
CA VAL A 272 34.12 -2.85 -2.15
C VAL A 272 35.50 -2.74 -1.52
N GLU A 273 36.54 -2.84 -2.35
CA GLU A 273 37.93 -2.75 -1.90
C GLU A 273 38.22 -1.42 -1.19
N PRO A 274 38.87 -1.44 0.00
CA PRO A 274 39.23 -0.23 0.74
C PRO A 274 40.22 0.66 -0.02
N THR A 275 39.70 1.49 -0.92
CA THR A 275 40.50 2.36 -1.82
C THR A 275 39.99 3.80 -1.87
N TYR A 276 38.99 4.13 -1.05
CA TYR A 276 38.32 5.42 -1.04
C TYR A 276 38.73 6.26 0.18
N GLU A 277 38.96 7.55 -0.04
CA GLU A 277 39.32 8.53 1.02
C GLU A 277 38.14 8.78 1.95
N THR A 278 36.92 8.74 1.41
CA THR A 278 35.64 8.78 2.14
C THR A 278 34.65 7.83 1.47
N LEU A 279 33.71 7.29 2.24
CA LEU A 279 32.64 6.42 1.74
C LEU A 279 31.41 6.56 2.64
N ASN A 280 30.38 7.26 2.16
CA ASN A 280 29.19 7.57 2.94
C ASN A 280 27.94 7.07 2.23
N LYS A 281 27.11 6.29 2.92
CA LYS A 281 25.81 5.86 2.41
C LYS A 281 24.88 7.05 2.25
N VAL A 282 24.12 7.07 1.15
CA VAL A 282 23.18 8.14 0.80
C VAL A 282 21.90 7.57 0.22
N GLY A 283 20.78 8.22 0.53
CA GLY A 283 19.46 7.83 0.04
C GLY A 283 18.99 6.48 0.58
N ASP A 284 17.79 6.08 0.17
CA ASP A 284 17.17 4.81 0.58
C ASP A 284 17.54 3.64 -0.35
N SER A 285 18.12 3.95 -1.51
CA SER A 285 18.53 3.00 -2.55
C SER A 285 19.81 2.22 -2.22
N GLY A 286 20.54 2.62 -1.17
CA GLY A 286 21.80 1.99 -0.77
C GLY A 286 23.01 2.43 -1.60
N ASN A 287 22.95 3.62 -2.20
CA ASN A 287 24.08 4.22 -2.91
C ASN A 287 25.10 4.84 -1.94
N TYR A 288 26.33 5.06 -2.40
CA TYR A 288 27.40 5.66 -1.62
C TYR A 288 28.06 6.82 -2.36
N ILE A 289 28.21 7.96 -1.69
CA ILE A 289 29.12 9.03 -2.15
C ILE A 289 30.51 8.67 -1.66
N ALA A 290 31.46 8.58 -2.59
CA ALA A 290 32.83 8.21 -2.32
C ALA A 290 33.81 9.26 -2.86
N GLN A 291 34.94 9.42 -2.21
CA GLN A 291 36.05 10.25 -2.71
C GLN A 291 37.26 9.41 -3.07
N LYS A 292 37.87 9.70 -4.23
CA LYS A 292 39.07 9.03 -4.73
C LYS A 292 39.96 10.01 -5.48
N ASN A 293 41.21 10.12 -5.05
CA ASN A 293 42.19 11.09 -5.59
C ASN A 293 41.66 12.53 -5.53
N GLY A 294 40.98 12.91 -4.44
CA GLY A 294 40.39 14.23 -4.26
C GLY A 294 39.06 14.49 -4.99
N ASN A 295 38.63 13.62 -5.92
CA ASN A 295 37.36 13.78 -6.64
C ASN A 295 36.26 12.90 -6.06
N SER A 296 35.03 13.41 -6.10
CA SER A 296 33.82 12.72 -5.67
C SER A 296 33.19 11.92 -6.81
N GLY A 297 32.62 10.76 -6.48
CA GLY A 297 31.85 9.89 -7.36
C GLY A 297 30.75 9.17 -6.59
N ILE A 298 29.90 8.41 -7.30
CA ILE A 298 28.83 7.61 -6.69
C ILE A 298 29.03 6.14 -7.02
N LEU A 299 28.87 5.29 -6.01
CA LEU A 299 28.92 3.84 -6.11
C LEU A 299 27.55 3.24 -5.77
N ALA A 300 27.17 2.20 -6.48
CA ALA A 300 26.13 1.27 -6.05
C ALA A 300 26.65 0.39 -4.89
N ALA A 301 25.74 -0.29 -4.21
CA ALA A 301 26.06 -1.21 -3.11
C ALA A 301 27.00 -2.36 -3.51
N ASP A 302 27.01 -2.77 -4.79
CA ASP A 302 27.91 -3.78 -5.36
C ASP A 302 29.28 -3.22 -5.78
N GLY A 303 29.53 -1.93 -5.54
CA GLY A 303 30.77 -1.24 -5.92
C GLY A 303 30.81 -0.72 -7.35
N LYS A 304 29.74 -0.91 -8.14
CA LYS A 304 29.68 -0.36 -9.51
C LYS A 304 29.65 1.16 -9.46
N VAL A 305 30.49 1.80 -10.28
CA VAL A 305 30.49 3.25 -10.44
C VAL A 305 29.22 3.69 -11.18
N ILE A 306 28.40 4.50 -10.52
CA ILE A 306 27.20 5.13 -11.09
C ILE A 306 27.59 6.50 -11.66
N ILE A 307 28.35 7.30 -10.91
CA ILE A 307 28.86 8.60 -11.33
C ILE A 307 30.38 8.60 -11.19
N ASN A 308 31.06 8.95 -12.28
CA ASN A 308 32.52 8.95 -12.33
C ASN A 308 33.17 9.92 -11.34
N PHE A 309 34.35 9.55 -10.83
CA PHE A 309 35.17 10.35 -9.91
C PHE A 309 35.84 11.55 -10.59
N LYS A 310 35.04 12.52 -11.03
CA LYS A 310 35.49 13.74 -11.75
C LYS A 310 34.91 15.05 -11.18
N TYR A 311 34.16 14.96 -10.09
CA TYR A 311 33.45 16.09 -9.49
C TYR A 311 34.17 16.58 -8.24
N GLU A 312 34.19 17.90 -8.04
CA GLU A 312 34.77 18.51 -6.85
C GLU A 312 33.92 18.17 -5.62
N LYS A 313 32.59 18.17 -5.80
CA LYS A 313 31.62 17.85 -4.76
C LYS A 313 30.40 17.15 -5.36
N ILE A 314 29.89 16.17 -4.63
CA ILE A 314 28.58 15.57 -4.89
C ILE A 314 27.77 15.66 -3.62
N GLU A 315 26.51 16.11 -3.73
CA GLU A 315 25.56 16.13 -2.63
C GLU A 315 24.28 15.42 -3.05
N LEU A 316 23.69 14.63 -2.14
CA LEU A 316 22.33 14.17 -2.34
C LEU A 316 21.39 15.38 -2.32
N LEU A 317 20.45 15.48 -3.27
CA LEU A 317 19.37 16.47 -3.29
C LEU A 317 18.06 15.87 -2.77
N HIS A 318 17.54 14.85 -3.44
CA HIS A 318 16.27 14.21 -3.09
C HIS A 318 16.25 12.78 -3.63
N ASN A 319 16.02 11.79 -2.77
CA ASN A 319 16.07 10.36 -3.10
C ASN A 319 17.37 9.91 -3.77
N ASP A 320 17.38 9.74 -5.11
CA ASP A 320 18.56 9.39 -5.93
C ASP A 320 18.96 10.51 -6.90
N VAL A 321 18.47 11.73 -6.67
CA VAL A 321 18.88 12.92 -7.42
C VAL A 321 20.03 13.58 -6.69
N PHE A 322 21.15 13.80 -7.40
CA PHE A 322 22.37 14.36 -6.84
C PHE A 322 22.72 15.70 -7.48
N ILE A 323 23.27 16.62 -6.68
CA ILE A 323 23.91 17.83 -7.18
C ILE A 323 25.37 17.49 -7.45
N LEU A 324 25.79 17.68 -8.70
CA LEU A 324 27.16 17.46 -9.15
C LEU A 324 27.83 18.82 -9.37
N GLN A 325 28.93 19.08 -8.68
CA GLN A 325 29.67 20.33 -8.80
C GLN A 325 31.02 20.11 -9.50
N LYS A 326 31.28 20.90 -10.54
CA LYS A 326 32.55 20.89 -11.28
C LYS A 326 32.80 22.24 -11.96
N ASP A 327 34.02 22.76 -11.88
CA ASP A 327 34.42 24.01 -12.55
C ASP A 327 33.50 25.20 -12.16
N HIS A 328 33.06 25.24 -10.90
CA HIS A 328 32.07 26.18 -10.35
C HIS A 328 30.65 26.13 -10.95
N LEU A 329 30.34 25.15 -11.77
CA LEU A 329 29.01 24.89 -12.30
C LEU A 329 28.36 23.68 -11.62
N TYR A 330 27.05 23.61 -11.74
CA TYR A 330 26.21 22.59 -11.11
C TYR A 330 25.39 21.85 -12.15
N SER A 331 25.25 20.53 -12.01
CA SER A 331 24.34 19.71 -12.82
C SER A 331 23.68 18.62 -11.97
N LEU A 332 22.61 18.01 -12.51
CA LEU A 332 21.93 16.87 -11.86
C LEU A 332 22.36 15.50 -12.42
N THR A 333 23.01 15.50 -13.59
CA THR A 333 23.46 14.28 -14.28
C THR A 333 24.84 14.48 -14.89
N GLU A 334 25.51 13.37 -15.22
CA GLU A 334 26.73 13.41 -16.01
C GLU A 334 26.44 14.02 -17.39
N ASP A 335 27.24 15.02 -17.77
CA ASP A 335 27.16 15.72 -19.05
C ASP A 335 25.80 16.40 -19.33
N GLY A 336 24.99 16.58 -18.28
CA GLY A 336 23.70 17.26 -18.33
C GLY A 336 23.81 18.78 -18.42
N GLU A 337 22.63 19.42 -18.42
CA GLU A 337 22.51 20.87 -18.41
C GLU A 337 23.27 21.48 -17.23
N GLN A 338 23.96 22.59 -17.51
CA GLN A 338 24.81 23.27 -16.55
C GLN A 338 24.13 24.53 -16.02
N PHE A 339 24.14 24.66 -14.69
CA PHE A 339 23.54 25.76 -13.96
C PHE A 339 24.63 26.52 -13.20
N ASP A 340 24.42 27.83 -13.02
CA ASP A 340 25.29 28.67 -12.20
C ASP A 340 25.17 28.29 -10.72
N LEU A 341 24.00 27.79 -10.33
CA LEU A 341 23.70 27.39 -8.96
C LEU A 341 22.50 26.44 -8.90
N ILE A 342 22.54 25.47 -7.99
CA ILE A 342 21.37 24.69 -7.55
C ILE A 342 21.25 24.85 -6.04
N VAL A 343 20.08 25.30 -5.57
CA VAL A 343 19.78 25.50 -4.15
C VAL A 343 18.52 24.76 -3.74
N ARG A 344 18.54 24.13 -2.58
CA ARG A 344 17.33 23.54 -1.97
C ARG A 344 16.31 24.64 -1.70
N LYS A 345 15.03 24.35 -1.90
CA LYS A 345 13.92 25.25 -1.55
C LYS A 345 13.09 24.70 -0.41
N ALA A 346 12.17 25.53 0.09
CA ALA A 346 11.14 25.11 1.03
C ALA A 346 10.40 23.87 0.50
N PRO A 347 10.05 22.89 1.35
CA PRO A 347 9.57 21.56 0.93
C PRO A 347 8.08 21.57 0.55
N HIS A 348 7.65 22.55 -0.23
CA HIS A 348 6.36 22.59 -0.88
C HIS A 348 6.58 22.87 -2.37
N GLN A 349 6.00 22.01 -3.22
CA GLN A 349 6.09 22.09 -4.68
C GLN A 349 7.54 22.05 -5.22
N GLY A 350 8.10 20.84 -5.29
CA GLY A 350 9.46 20.56 -5.75
C GLY A 350 10.52 20.63 -4.64
N PHE A 351 11.78 20.50 -5.02
CA PHE A 351 12.89 20.26 -4.09
C PHE A 351 14.02 21.28 -4.18
N ALA A 352 14.23 21.91 -5.34
CA ALA A 352 15.27 22.91 -5.55
C ALA A 352 14.94 23.95 -6.62
N TRP A 353 15.63 25.08 -6.54
CA TRP A 353 15.78 26.05 -7.63
C TRP A 353 17.11 25.83 -8.34
N ALA A 354 17.08 25.80 -9.67
CA ALA A 354 18.27 25.87 -10.51
C ALA A 354 18.32 27.22 -11.22
N ILE A 355 19.47 27.90 -11.18
CA ILE A 355 19.65 29.24 -11.72
C ILE A 355 20.64 29.20 -12.88
N LYS A 356 20.26 29.79 -14.02
CA LYS A 356 21.12 29.92 -15.20
C LYS A 356 20.96 31.30 -15.83
N GLY A 357 21.97 32.15 -15.68
CA GLY A 357 21.91 33.55 -16.04
C GLY A 357 20.83 34.28 -15.24
N LYS A 358 19.75 34.69 -15.93
CA LYS A 358 18.58 35.35 -15.32
C LYS A 358 17.41 34.41 -15.11
N GLU A 359 17.47 33.21 -15.68
CA GLU A 359 16.39 32.24 -15.63
C GLU A 359 16.45 31.41 -14.36
N VAL A 360 15.28 31.06 -13.85
CA VAL A 360 15.11 30.19 -12.69
C VAL A 360 14.23 29.02 -13.09
N TYR A 361 14.66 27.83 -12.70
CA TYR A 361 13.97 26.57 -12.98
C TYR A 361 13.60 25.87 -11.67
N LEU A 362 12.41 25.27 -11.66
CA LEU A 362 11.98 24.36 -10.61
C LEU A 362 12.54 22.97 -10.90
N ILE A 363 13.14 22.35 -9.88
CA ILE A 363 13.45 20.93 -9.87
C ILE A 363 12.41 20.23 -8.99
N ASP A 364 11.65 19.30 -9.58
CA ASP A 364 10.67 18.48 -8.89
C ASP A 364 10.80 16.99 -9.31
N LYS A 365 9.81 16.17 -8.93
CA LYS A 365 9.81 14.73 -9.22
C LYS A 365 9.65 14.40 -10.71
N TYR A 366 9.19 15.35 -11.52
CA TYR A 366 9.03 15.23 -12.97
C TYR A 366 10.21 15.85 -13.75
N GLY A 367 11.21 16.37 -13.04
CA GLY A 367 12.45 16.89 -13.61
C GLY A 367 12.57 18.41 -13.49
N ILE A 368 13.08 19.05 -14.55
CA ILE A 368 13.37 20.49 -14.58
C ILE A 368 12.29 21.19 -15.40
N SER A 369 11.70 22.25 -14.85
CA SER A 369 10.72 23.12 -15.53
C SER A 369 10.99 24.60 -15.25
N ARG A 370 10.51 25.51 -16.10
CA ARG A 370 10.57 26.95 -15.82
C ARG A 370 9.83 27.24 -14.52
N ALA A 371 10.44 28.01 -13.64
CA ALA A 371 9.86 28.29 -12.34
C ALA A 371 8.63 29.20 -12.46
N ASN A 372 7.54 28.85 -11.79
CA ASN A 372 6.41 29.76 -11.63
C ASN A 372 6.84 31.00 -10.85
N LYS A 373 6.67 32.19 -11.44
CA LYS A 373 7.17 33.45 -10.84
C LYS A 373 6.48 33.83 -9.54
N ASP A 374 5.20 33.51 -9.38
CA ASP A 374 4.48 33.78 -8.14
C ASP A 374 4.95 32.86 -7.02
N LEU A 375 5.22 31.58 -7.33
CA LEU A 375 5.85 30.65 -6.40
C LEU A 375 7.26 31.12 -6.00
N VAL A 376 8.08 31.54 -6.97
CA VAL A 376 9.42 32.07 -6.68
C VAL A 376 9.33 33.31 -5.79
N ARG A 377 8.37 34.21 -6.07
CA ARG A 377 8.15 35.42 -5.25
C ARG A 377 7.74 35.04 -3.83
N GLN A 378 6.77 34.13 -3.70
CA GLN A 378 6.30 33.63 -2.41
C GLN A 378 7.44 33.04 -1.59
N ASP A 379 8.26 32.18 -2.19
CA ASP A 379 9.41 31.56 -1.55
C ASP A 379 10.45 32.59 -1.11
N ALA A 380 10.80 33.53 -2.00
CA ALA A 380 11.88 34.47 -1.77
C ALA A 380 11.51 35.61 -0.80
N GLU A 381 10.23 35.99 -0.71
CA GLU A 381 9.72 37.03 0.20
C GLU A 381 9.34 36.49 1.58
N SER A 382 9.18 35.17 1.73
CA SER A 382 8.75 34.54 3.00
C SER A 382 9.83 34.65 4.09
N GLU A 383 9.45 35.21 5.25
CA GLU A 383 10.29 35.21 6.45
C GLU A 383 10.53 33.78 6.97
N ASP A 384 9.52 32.91 6.85
CA ASP A 384 9.58 31.51 7.29
C ASP A 384 10.61 30.69 6.50
N TYR A 385 10.92 31.09 5.26
CA TYR A 385 11.88 30.40 4.39
C TYR A 385 13.21 31.13 4.25
N SER A 386 13.43 32.18 5.05
CA SER A 386 14.64 32.99 5.02
C SER A 386 15.93 32.19 5.22
N PHE A 387 15.87 31.02 5.88
CA PHE A 387 17.02 30.16 6.12
C PHE A 387 17.46 29.32 4.90
N TYR A 388 16.63 29.17 3.86
CA TYR A 388 16.99 28.44 2.65
C TYR A 388 17.88 29.26 1.70
N TYR A 389 17.79 30.58 1.77
CA TYR A 389 18.41 31.47 0.79
C TYR A 389 19.26 32.53 1.49
N ASP A 390 20.54 32.60 1.13
CA ASP A 390 21.34 33.79 1.43
C ASP A 390 20.85 35.00 0.62
N ASP A 391 21.36 36.19 0.96
CA ASP A 391 20.92 37.44 0.33
C ASP A 391 21.19 37.46 -1.19
N ILE A 392 22.26 36.81 -1.65
CA ILE A 392 22.63 36.77 -3.08
C ILE A 392 21.63 35.91 -3.85
N VAL A 393 21.29 34.74 -3.31
CA VAL A 393 20.29 33.83 -3.91
C VAL A 393 18.92 34.49 -3.90
N ARG A 394 18.52 35.09 -2.77
CA ARG A 394 17.24 35.77 -2.64
C ARG A 394 17.08 36.90 -3.65
N ASP A 395 18.11 37.73 -3.84
CA ASP A 395 18.08 38.82 -4.81
C ASP A 395 17.91 38.32 -6.26
N LYS A 396 18.56 37.19 -6.62
CA LYS A 396 18.39 36.57 -7.94
C LYS A 396 16.97 36.05 -8.16
N LEU A 397 16.40 35.35 -7.17
CA LEU A 397 15.03 34.83 -7.22
C LEU A 397 14.01 35.98 -7.37
N LEU A 398 14.16 37.04 -6.57
CA LEU A 398 13.30 38.22 -6.64
C LEU A 398 13.45 38.98 -7.97
N ALA A 399 14.64 38.99 -8.57
CA ALA A 399 14.86 39.59 -9.88
C ALA A 399 14.12 38.80 -10.97
N TYR A 400 14.20 37.47 -10.97
CA TYR A 400 13.45 36.61 -11.89
C TYR A 400 11.94 36.81 -11.74
N ALA A 401 11.42 36.82 -10.50
CA ALA A 401 10.00 37.00 -10.23
C ALA A 401 9.43 38.36 -10.68
N LYS A 402 10.29 39.35 -10.97
CA LYS A 402 9.91 40.69 -11.47
C LYS A 402 10.03 40.82 -12.99
N MET A 403 10.63 39.84 -13.67
CA MET A 403 10.73 39.86 -15.13
C MET A 403 9.33 39.75 -15.77
N PRO A 404 9.06 40.43 -16.89
CA PRO A 404 7.78 40.31 -17.59
C PRO A 404 7.56 38.88 -18.08
N ASP A 405 6.31 38.44 -18.15
CA ASP A 405 5.98 37.14 -18.75
C ASP A 405 6.31 37.16 -20.24
N GLU A 406 7.03 36.13 -20.67
CA GLU A 406 7.32 35.92 -22.08
C GLU A 406 6.17 35.15 -22.72
N GLU A 407 6.04 35.25 -24.05
CA GLU A 407 5.07 34.46 -24.80
C GLU A 407 5.40 32.97 -24.59
N THR A 408 4.39 32.19 -24.18
CA THR A 408 4.59 30.80 -23.80
C THR A 408 4.96 29.97 -25.02
N VAL A 409 6.24 29.58 -25.11
CA VAL A 409 6.74 28.63 -26.10
C VAL A 409 6.83 27.25 -25.44
N THR A 410 6.14 26.27 -26.03
CA THR A 410 6.25 24.86 -25.61
C THR A 410 7.65 24.33 -25.93
N ASP A 411 8.41 23.98 -24.91
CA ASP A 411 9.76 23.42 -25.02
C ASP A 411 10.07 22.43 -23.90
N ALA A 412 11.33 21.97 -23.80
CA ALA A 412 11.75 20.99 -22.81
C ALA A 412 11.57 21.44 -21.35
N TYR A 413 11.42 22.75 -21.09
CA TYR A 413 11.22 23.32 -19.75
C TYR A 413 9.76 23.68 -19.46
N THR A 414 8.82 23.42 -20.37
CA THR A 414 7.40 23.61 -20.07
C THR A 414 6.95 22.71 -18.91
N PRO A 415 6.25 23.25 -17.90
CA PRO A 415 5.71 22.48 -16.79
C PRO A 415 4.82 21.33 -17.25
N VAL A 416 4.89 20.21 -16.52
CA VAL A 416 4.18 18.99 -16.92
C VAL A 416 2.65 19.12 -16.86
N GLU A 417 2.15 19.88 -15.88
CA GLU A 417 0.72 20.17 -15.74
C GLU A 417 0.22 21.06 -16.87
N GLU A 418 1.04 22.00 -17.35
CA GLU A 418 0.70 22.85 -18.49
C GLU A 418 0.63 22.03 -19.78
N LEU A 419 1.62 21.17 -20.04
CA LEU A 419 1.59 20.23 -21.17
C LEU A 419 0.34 19.35 -21.13
N TYR A 420 0.00 18.82 -19.96
CA TYR A 420 -1.20 18.02 -19.78
C TYR A 420 -2.48 18.80 -20.07
N ASN A 421 -2.62 20.02 -19.54
CA ASN A 421 -3.80 20.86 -19.77
C ASN A 421 -3.97 21.24 -21.25
N ILE A 422 -2.88 21.59 -21.94
CA ILE A 422 -2.90 21.83 -23.39
C ILE A 422 -3.39 20.58 -24.13
N GLY A 423 -2.92 19.39 -23.71
CA GLY A 423 -3.37 18.11 -24.24
C GLY A 423 -4.87 17.85 -24.01
N VAL A 424 -5.38 18.13 -22.80
CA VAL A 424 -6.82 18.03 -22.46
C VAL A 424 -7.66 18.97 -23.33
N ASP A 425 -7.23 20.22 -23.48
CA ASP A 425 -7.93 21.20 -24.32
C ASP A 425 -7.91 20.83 -25.81
N ALA A 426 -6.84 20.21 -26.29
CA ALA A 426 -6.77 19.66 -27.64
C ALA A 426 -7.70 18.46 -27.81
N TYR A 427 -7.71 17.52 -26.85
CA TYR A 427 -8.59 16.36 -26.85
C TYR A 427 -10.08 16.77 -26.85
N ASN A 428 -10.46 17.72 -26.00
CA ASN A 428 -11.83 18.24 -25.93
C ASN A 428 -12.29 18.92 -27.24
N ARG A 429 -11.34 19.46 -28.02
CA ARG A 429 -11.58 20.02 -29.36
C ARG A 429 -11.48 18.98 -30.48
N GLN A 430 -11.27 17.71 -30.14
CA GLN A 430 -11.03 16.60 -31.07
C GLN A 430 -9.80 16.79 -31.96
N ASP A 431 -8.83 17.59 -31.51
CA ASP A 431 -7.51 17.75 -32.14
C ASP A 431 -6.55 16.69 -31.57
N TYR A 432 -6.82 15.43 -31.90
CA TYR A 432 -6.06 14.28 -31.38
C TYR A 432 -4.56 14.31 -31.71
N PRO A 433 -4.09 14.77 -32.89
CA PRO A 433 -2.65 14.90 -33.14
C PRO A 433 -1.95 15.84 -32.16
N SER A 434 -2.59 16.97 -31.84
CA SER A 434 -2.07 17.90 -30.84
C SER A 434 -2.14 17.33 -29.42
N ALA A 435 -3.23 16.64 -29.07
CA ALA A 435 -3.37 15.97 -27.77
C ALA A 435 -2.28 14.91 -27.57
N ILE A 436 -2.07 14.04 -28.57
CA ILE A 436 -1.02 13.00 -28.56
C ILE A 436 0.36 13.65 -28.39
N TYR A 437 0.66 14.72 -29.13
CA TYR A 437 1.94 15.41 -29.02
C TYR A 437 2.21 15.93 -27.60
N HIS A 438 1.27 16.68 -27.02
CA HIS A 438 1.48 17.29 -25.70
C HIS A 438 1.44 16.26 -24.56
N TYR A 439 0.54 15.28 -24.63
CA TYR A 439 0.57 14.18 -23.68
C TYR A 439 1.85 13.36 -23.77
N SER A 440 2.43 13.16 -24.96
CA SER A 440 3.71 12.44 -25.10
C SER A 440 4.83 13.19 -24.37
N LEU A 441 4.91 14.51 -24.52
CA LEU A 441 5.89 15.33 -23.80
C LEU A 441 5.69 15.26 -22.27
N ALA A 442 4.44 15.29 -21.80
CA ALA A 442 4.14 15.16 -20.37
C ALA A 442 4.46 13.74 -19.85
N ALA A 443 4.19 12.71 -20.66
CA ALA A 443 4.48 11.32 -20.33
C ALA A 443 5.99 11.04 -20.29
N GLU A 444 6.79 11.63 -21.18
CA GLU A 444 8.26 11.56 -21.13
C GLU A 444 8.84 12.15 -19.84
N LYS A 445 8.13 13.11 -19.23
CA LYS A 445 8.44 13.67 -17.89
C LYS A 445 7.91 12.82 -16.74
N GLY A 446 7.30 11.66 -17.00
CA GLY A 446 6.78 10.74 -15.99
C GLY A 446 5.37 11.02 -15.50
N TYR A 447 4.57 11.83 -16.22
CA TYR A 447 3.22 12.18 -15.75
C TYR A 447 2.18 11.10 -16.05
N GLY A 448 1.77 10.38 -15.01
CA GLY A 448 0.87 9.22 -15.13
C GLY A 448 -0.50 9.54 -15.75
N TYR A 449 -1.07 10.74 -15.50
CA TYR A 449 -2.35 11.12 -16.13
C TYR A 449 -2.23 11.30 -17.65
N ALA A 450 -1.10 11.82 -18.14
CA ALA A 450 -0.86 11.94 -19.57
C ALA A 450 -0.68 10.55 -20.21
N MET A 451 0.00 9.63 -19.53
CA MET A 451 0.13 8.23 -19.96
C MET A 451 -1.24 7.54 -20.07
N ASN A 452 -2.09 7.69 -19.05
CA ASN A 452 -3.47 7.18 -19.09
C ASN A 452 -4.26 7.72 -20.29
N ASN A 453 -4.21 9.04 -20.53
CA ASN A 453 -4.98 9.65 -21.60
C ASN A 453 -4.45 9.29 -22.99
N LEU A 454 -3.13 9.13 -23.14
CA LEU A 454 -2.54 8.56 -24.36
C LEU A 454 -3.05 7.15 -24.62
N ALA A 455 -3.02 6.30 -23.59
CA ALA A 455 -3.50 4.93 -23.70
C ALA A 455 -4.98 4.89 -24.08
N TYR A 456 -5.81 5.74 -23.47
CA TYR A 456 -7.22 5.88 -23.81
C TYR A 456 -7.44 6.30 -25.27
N ILE A 457 -6.67 7.25 -25.80
CA ILE A 457 -6.75 7.62 -27.22
C ILE A 457 -6.46 6.42 -28.12
N TYR A 458 -5.39 5.68 -27.85
CA TYR A 458 -5.01 4.49 -28.60
C TYR A 458 -5.96 3.30 -28.39
N TYR A 459 -6.80 3.32 -27.36
CA TYR A 459 -7.77 2.25 -27.09
C TYR A 459 -9.14 2.54 -27.72
N MET A 460 -9.65 3.78 -27.61
CA MET A 460 -11.06 4.09 -27.88
C MET A 460 -11.31 5.02 -29.06
N VAL A 461 -10.32 5.79 -29.52
CA VAL A 461 -10.57 6.85 -30.51
C VAL A 461 -10.42 6.31 -31.93
N ASP A 462 -11.53 6.24 -32.66
CA ASP A 462 -11.58 5.84 -34.06
C ASP A 462 -10.52 6.55 -34.92
N GLY A 463 -9.80 5.77 -35.72
CA GLY A 463 -8.70 6.27 -36.57
C GLY A 463 -7.35 6.40 -35.86
N TYR A 464 -7.31 6.23 -34.54
CA TYR A 464 -6.08 6.22 -33.74
C TYR A 464 -5.91 4.93 -32.93
N VAL A 465 -6.86 3.99 -32.98
CA VAL A 465 -6.77 2.71 -32.25
C VAL A 465 -5.49 1.94 -32.62
N ASP A 466 -4.73 1.58 -31.59
CA ASP A 466 -3.46 0.85 -31.65
C ASP A 466 -3.23 0.13 -30.31
N ASP A 467 -3.65 -1.13 -30.24
CA ASP A 467 -3.67 -1.93 -29.01
C ASP A 467 -2.28 -2.06 -28.36
N ASP A 468 -1.22 -2.19 -29.16
CA ASP A 468 0.16 -2.28 -28.66
C ASP A 468 0.58 -0.98 -27.95
N ARG A 469 0.19 0.17 -28.51
CA ARG A 469 0.45 1.48 -27.88
C ARG A 469 -0.44 1.74 -26.67
N ALA A 470 -1.70 1.29 -26.70
CA ALA A 470 -2.59 1.37 -25.55
C ALA A 470 -1.99 0.60 -24.37
N PHE A 471 -1.61 -0.66 -24.59
CA PHE A 471 -0.95 -1.50 -23.59
C PHE A 471 0.34 -0.85 -23.06
N TYR A 472 1.22 -0.40 -23.97
CA TYR A 472 2.48 0.25 -23.59
C TYR A 472 2.28 1.45 -22.66
N TRP A 473 1.32 2.33 -22.97
CA TRP A 473 1.08 3.53 -22.17
C TRP A 473 0.33 3.23 -20.87
N TYR A 474 -0.58 2.26 -20.85
CA TYR A 474 -1.20 1.80 -19.61
C TYR A 474 -0.17 1.16 -18.67
N GLU A 475 0.75 0.34 -19.19
CA GLU A 475 1.85 -0.24 -18.40
C GLU A 475 2.75 0.85 -17.81
N LYS A 476 3.14 1.86 -18.60
CA LYS A 476 3.91 3.01 -18.12
C LYS A 476 3.15 3.82 -17.07
N GLY A 477 1.86 4.07 -17.29
CA GLY A 477 1.01 4.79 -16.34
C GLY A 477 0.84 4.04 -15.01
N ALA A 478 0.68 2.72 -15.08
CA ALA A 478 0.61 1.87 -13.89
C ALA A 478 1.93 1.87 -13.10
N ALA A 479 3.07 1.79 -13.78
CA ALA A 479 4.39 1.94 -13.15
C ALA A 479 4.59 3.33 -12.51
N ALA A 480 3.96 4.36 -13.07
CA ALA A 480 3.89 5.71 -12.50
C ALA A 480 2.82 5.88 -11.39
N ARG A 481 2.21 4.77 -10.93
CA ARG A 481 1.15 4.72 -9.91
C ARG A 481 -0.09 5.56 -10.26
N ASN A 482 -0.46 5.60 -11.53
CA ASN A 482 -1.73 6.20 -11.93
C ASN A 482 -2.85 5.14 -11.86
N THR A 483 -3.75 5.29 -10.90
CA THR A 483 -4.85 4.33 -10.65
C THR A 483 -5.75 4.11 -11.86
N ASN A 484 -6.02 5.14 -12.67
CA ASN A 484 -6.80 4.99 -13.91
C ASN A 484 -6.05 4.13 -14.94
N ALA A 485 -4.73 4.30 -15.05
CA ALA A 485 -3.92 3.46 -15.92
C ALA A 485 -3.79 2.02 -15.41
N ILE A 486 -3.75 1.81 -14.09
CA ILE A 486 -3.78 0.47 -13.47
C ILE A 486 -5.07 -0.25 -13.86
N ASN A 487 -6.22 0.42 -13.74
CA ASN A 487 -7.50 -0.13 -14.18
C ASN A 487 -7.56 -0.32 -15.71
N GLY A 488 -6.99 0.57 -16.51
CA GLY A 488 -6.87 0.35 -17.97
C GLY A 488 -6.02 -0.87 -18.31
N LEU A 489 -4.90 -1.06 -17.61
CA LEU A 489 -4.00 -2.20 -17.78
C LEU A 489 -4.67 -3.52 -17.39
N SER A 490 -5.51 -3.54 -16.36
CA SER A 490 -6.26 -4.74 -15.98
C SER A 490 -7.24 -5.14 -17.08
N LEU A 491 -7.91 -4.19 -17.73
CA LEU A 491 -8.76 -4.46 -18.89
C LEU A 491 -7.94 -5.01 -20.07
N CYS A 492 -6.72 -4.51 -20.29
CA CYS A 492 -5.84 -5.08 -21.32
C CYS A 492 -5.52 -6.56 -21.06
N TYR A 493 -5.21 -6.93 -19.82
CA TYR A 493 -4.99 -8.33 -19.46
C TYR A 493 -6.28 -9.15 -19.45
N GLN A 494 -7.43 -8.56 -19.13
CA GLN A 494 -8.71 -9.26 -19.17
C GLN A 494 -9.11 -9.65 -20.61
N TYR A 495 -8.97 -8.71 -21.55
CA TYR A 495 -9.46 -8.86 -22.92
C TYR A 495 -8.37 -9.15 -23.96
N GLY A 496 -7.10 -9.15 -23.57
CA GLY A 496 -5.98 -9.37 -24.49
C GLY A 496 -5.69 -8.19 -25.42
N ILE A 497 -5.87 -6.96 -24.95
CA ILE A 497 -5.61 -5.74 -25.73
C ILE A 497 -4.09 -5.47 -25.68
N GLY A 498 -3.41 -5.66 -26.80
CA GLY A 498 -1.95 -5.44 -26.93
C GLY A 498 -1.10 -6.45 -26.15
N THR A 499 -1.73 -7.48 -25.58
CA THR A 499 -1.10 -8.52 -24.76
C THR A 499 -1.87 -9.83 -24.83
N ILE A 500 -1.32 -10.89 -24.25
CA ILE A 500 -2.02 -12.16 -24.08
C ILE A 500 -2.93 -12.05 -22.85
N PRO A 501 -4.20 -12.52 -22.91
CA PRO A 501 -5.09 -12.51 -21.76
C PRO A 501 -4.49 -13.21 -20.53
N ASP A 502 -4.63 -12.60 -19.36
CA ASP A 502 -4.11 -13.04 -18.07
C ASP A 502 -5.02 -12.53 -16.94
N ILE A 503 -6.01 -13.35 -16.56
CA ILE A 503 -7.03 -12.96 -15.58
C ILE A 503 -6.44 -12.75 -14.18
N ASP A 504 -5.45 -13.54 -13.79
CA ASP A 504 -4.83 -13.42 -12.47
C ASP A 504 -4.12 -12.06 -12.35
N LYS A 505 -3.37 -11.64 -13.38
CA LYS A 505 -2.80 -10.29 -13.42
C LYS A 505 -3.85 -9.18 -13.43
N ALA A 506 -4.96 -9.38 -14.15
CA ALA A 506 -6.05 -8.41 -14.15
C ALA A 506 -6.63 -8.23 -12.73
N ILE A 507 -6.81 -9.34 -12.00
CA ILE A 507 -7.27 -9.32 -10.60
C ILE A 507 -6.26 -8.60 -9.70
N ASP A 508 -4.97 -8.92 -9.78
CA ASP A 508 -3.93 -8.28 -8.97
C ASP A 508 -3.90 -6.75 -9.18
N LEU A 509 -3.97 -6.31 -10.44
CA LEU A 509 -4.02 -4.89 -10.78
C LEU A 509 -5.30 -4.21 -10.27
N LEU A 510 -6.45 -4.87 -10.40
CA LEU A 510 -7.69 -4.33 -9.88
C LEU A 510 -7.68 -4.23 -8.35
N GLN A 511 -7.13 -5.21 -7.65
CA GLN A 511 -6.95 -5.15 -6.19
C GLN A 511 -6.09 -3.95 -5.80
N GLN A 512 -4.98 -3.71 -6.49
CA GLN A 512 -4.18 -2.49 -6.28
C GLN A 512 -5.02 -1.21 -6.49
N ALA A 513 -5.84 -1.16 -7.54
CA ALA A 513 -6.69 0.01 -7.78
C ALA A 513 -7.79 0.19 -6.72
N THR A 514 -8.28 -0.88 -6.10
CA THR A 514 -9.23 -0.81 -4.97
C THR A 514 -8.60 -0.26 -3.69
N GLU A 515 -7.32 -0.51 -3.44
CA GLU A 515 -6.59 0.06 -2.30
C GLU A 515 -6.52 1.59 -2.38
N ASP A 516 -6.48 2.13 -3.61
CA ASP A 516 -6.57 3.57 -3.91
C ASP A 516 -8.02 4.12 -3.86
N GLY A 517 -9.01 3.30 -3.53
CA GLY A 517 -10.42 3.71 -3.42
C GLY A 517 -11.16 3.84 -4.74
N MET A 518 -10.70 3.18 -5.82
CA MET A 518 -11.37 3.23 -7.12
C MET A 518 -12.62 2.32 -7.16
N ALA A 519 -13.80 2.93 -7.25
CA ALA A 519 -15.07 2.20 -7.33
C ALA A 519 -15.19 1.35 -8.61
N ALA A 520 -14.75 1.87 -9.76
CA ALA A 520 -14.72 1.13 -11.02
C ALA A 520 -13.91 -0.18 -10.92
N ALA A 521 -12.82 -0.19 -10.15
CA ALA A 521 -12.02 -1.41 -9.95
C ALA A 521 -12.79 -2.47 -9.15
N HIS A 522 -13.56 -2.05 -8.15
CA HIS A 522 -14.49 -2.93 -7.45
C HIS A 522 -15.57 -3.49 -8.38
N ASN A 523 -16.18 -2.67 -9.24
CA ASN A 523 -17.16 -3.17 -10.21
C ASN A 523 -16.55 -4.21 -11.18
N ASN A 524 -15.33 -3.96 -11.65
CA ASN A 524 -14.61 -4.90 -12.52
C ASN A 524 -14.28 -6.23 -11.82
N LEU A 525 -13.88 -6.20 -10.53
CA LEU A 525 -13.70 -7.41 -9.73
C LEU A 525 -15.03 -8.13 -9.48
N GLY A 526 -16.10 -7.37 -9.22
CA GLY A 526 -17.46 -7.89 -9.10
C GLY A 526 -17.86 -8.68 -10.33
N PHE A 527 -17.59 -8.12 -11.51
CA PHE A 527 -17.85 -8.77 -12.79
C PHE A 527 -16.99 -10.04 -12.99
N LEU A 528 -15.69 -9.98 -12.71
CA LEU A 528 -14.79 -11.13 -12.87
C LEU A 528 -15.16 -12.31 -11.97
N PHE A 529 -15.58 -12.03 -10.73
CA PHE A 529 -15.97 -13.08 -9.79
C PHE A 529 -17.43 -13.51 -9.91
N TYR A 530 -18.24 -12.82 -10.74
CA TYR A 530 -19.69 -13.02 -10.80
C TYR A 530 -20.07 -14.50 -10.93
N GLU A 531 -19.44 -15.23 -11.86
CA GLU A 531 -19.75 -16.66 -12.09
C GLU A 531 -18.99 -17.62 -11.17
N THR A 532 -17.76 -17.26 -10.77
CA THR A 532 -16.86 -18.17 -10.05
C THR A 532 -16.99 -18.09 -8.54
N ASP A 533 -17.27 -16.91 -8.00
CA ASP A 533 -17.47 -16.63 -6.58
C ASP A 533 -18.49 -15.49 -6.38
N PRO A 534 -19.80 -15.80 -6.46
CA PRO A 534 -20.88 -14.82 -6.35
C PRO A 534 -20.90 -14.05 -5.02
N GLU A 535 -20.35 -14.62 -3.94
CA GLU A 535 -20.27 -13.94 -2.64
C GLU A 535 -19.16 -12.90 -2.64
N LEU A 536 -18.00 -13.23 -3.23
CA LEU A 536 -16.92 -12.27 -3.43
C LEU A 536 -17.32 -11.17 -4.42
N ALA A 537 -18.04 -11.53 -5.49
CA ALA A 537 -18.60 -10.57 -6.43
C ALA A 537 -19.52 -9.56 -5.73
N LEU A 538 -20.46 -10.06 -4.90
CA LEU A 538 -21.36 -9.24 -4.10
C LEU A 538 -20.61 -8.31 -3.14
N TYR A 539 -19.53 -8.81 -2.50
CA TYR A 539 -18.67 -7.99 -1.66
C TYR A 539 -18.10 -6.79 -2.43
N HIS A 540 -17.49 -7.03 -3.60
CA HIS A 540 -16.90 -5.96 -4.40
C HIS A 540 -17.95 -4.96 -4.88
N TYR A 541 -19.11 -5.41 -5.37
CA TYR A 541 -20.17 -4.49 -5.78
C TYR A 541 -20.70 -3.62 -4.63
N HIS A 542 -20.80 -4.14 -3.40
CA HIS A 542 -21.14 -3.31 -2.24
C HIS A 542 -20.04 -2.32 -1.85
N GLN A 543 -18.76 -2.64 -2.07
CA GLN A 543 -17.69 -1.65 -1.88
C GLN A 543 -17.82 -0.51 -2.90
N ALA A 544 -18.10 -0.82 -4.17
CA ALA A 544 -18.37 0.19 -5.20
C ALA A 544 -19.60 1.05 -4.84
N GLU A 545 -20.68 0.44 -4.34
CA GLU A 545 -21.86 1.16 -3.83
C GLU A 545 -21.47 2.12 -2.68
N ALA A 546 -20.65 1.68 -1.74
CA ALA A 546 -20.19 2.52 -0.62
C ALA A 546 -19.32 3.69 -1.08
N LEU A 547 -18.61 3.55 -2.20
CA LEU A 547 -17.81 4.59 -2.85
C LEU A 547 -18.66 5.52 -3.75
N GLY A 548 -19.94 5.22 -3.94
CA GLY A 548 -20.89 6.07 -4.66
C GLY A 548 -21.09 5.73 -6.14
N GLU A 549 -20.50 4.63 -6.64
CA GLU A 549 -20.64 4.18 -8.04
C GLU A 549 -21.12 2.71 -8.08
N PRO A 550 -22.36 2.41 -7.62
CA PRO A 550 -22.88 1.05 -7.61
C PRO A 550 -23.11 0.49 -9.02
N ASP A 551 -22.76 -0.78 -9.22
CA ASP A 551 -23.30 -1.59 -10.32
C ASP A 551 -24.66 -2.18 -9.89
N ASN A 552 -25.74 -1.43 -10.15
CA ASN A 552 -27.08 -1.82 -9.77
C ASN A 552 -27.56 -3.10 -10.49
N ILE A 553 -27.09 -3.35 -11.71
CA ILE A 553 -27.44 -4.55 -12.46
C ILE A 553 -26.75 -5.77 -11.84
N GLY A 554 -25.44 -5.70 -11.59
CA GLY A 554 -24.69 -6.78 -10.94
C GLY A 554 -25.25 -7.13 -9.58
N LEU A 555 -25.54 -6.12 -8.74
CA LEU A 555 -26.19 -6.31 -7.44
C LEU A 555 -27.58 -6.94 -7.58
N GLY A 556 -28.40 -6.40 -8.47
CA GLY A 556 -29.75 -6.91 -8.73
C GLY A 556 -29.75 -8.38 -9.15
N ASN A 557 -28.89 -8.74 -10.11
CA ASN A 557 -28.81 -10.10 -10.63
C ASN A 557 -28.37 -11.10 -9.53
N LEU A 558 -27.36 -10.76 -8.72
CA LEU A 558 -26.90 -11.63 -7.62
C LEU A 558 -27.98 -11.86 -6.55
N TYR A 559 -28.76 -10.83 -6.22
CA TYR A 559 -29.89 -10.98 -5.29
C TYR A 559 -31.05 -11.78 -5.91
N GLU A 560 -31.29 -11.63 -7.21
CA GLU A 560 -32.28 -12.42 -7.94
C GLU A 560 -31.91 -13.91 -7.94
N GLU A 561 -30.65 -14.25 -8.24
CA GLU A 561 -30.15 -15.63 -8.23
C GLU A 561 -30.24 -16.27 -6.83
N LYS A 562 -30.06 -15.47 -5.77
CA LYS A 562 -30.27 -15.89 -4.38
C LYS A 562 -31.75 -16.03 -3.99
N GLY A 563 -32.67 -15.62 -4.85
CA GLY A 563 -34.11 -15.62 -4.60
C GLY A 563 -34.61 -14.47 -3.72
N ASP A 564 -33.77 -13.47 -3.43
CA ASP A 564 -34.17 -12.23 -2.74
C ASP A 564 -34.69 -11.20 -3.75
N PHE A 565 -35.86 -11.51 -4.33
CA PHE A 565 -36.49 -10.66 -5.33
C PHE A 565 -36.85 -9.27 -4.80
N LYS A 566 -37.03 -9.08 -3.49
CA LYS A 566 -37.35 -7.77 -2.94
C LYS A 566 -36.15 -6.84 -3.00
N THR A 567 -34.96 -7.34 -2.65
CA THR A 567 -33.72 -6.56 -2.73
C THR A 567 -33.28 -6.37 -4.17
N ALA A 568 -33.37 -7.42 -5.01
CA ALA A 568 -33.08 -7.31 -6.45
C ALA A 568 -33.90 -6.20 -7.13
N LEU A 569 -35.21 -6.16 -6.86
CA LEU A 569 -36.09 -5.12 -7.36
C LEU A 569 -35.65 -3.70 -6.94
N GLN A 570 -35.17 -3.52 -5.71
CA GLN A 570 -34.71 -2.21 -5.24
C GLN A 570 -33.50 -1.72 -6.04
N TYR A 571 -32.62 -2.62 -6.45
CA TYR A 571 -31.49 -2.26 -7.29
C TYR A 571 -31.90 -1.98 -8.73
N TYR A 572 -32.74 -2.82 -9.33
CA TYR A 572 -33.24 -2.55 -10.69
C TYR A 572 -34.04 -1.25 -10.79
N LEU A 573 -34.75 -0.83 -9.73
CA LEU A 573 -35.45 0.47 -9.69
C LEU A 573 -34.50 1.68 -9.63
N LYS A 574 -33.23 1.49 -9.24
CA LYS A 574 -32.21 2.55 -9.24
C LYS A 574 -31.48 2.64 -10.59
N ASP A 575 -31.66 1.65 -11.46
CA ASP A 575 -30.99 1.56 -12.76
C ASP A 575 -31.88 2.14 -13.86
N ASP A 576 -31.34 3.07 -14.65
CA ASP A 576 -32.05 3.74 -15.74
C ASP A 576 -31.65 3.22 -17.14
N SER A 577 -30.84 2.16 -17.21
CA SER A 577 -30.44 1.53 -18.46
C SER A 577 -31.54 0.68 -19.09
N GLU A 578 -31.37 0.36 -20.37
CA GLU A 578 -32.21 -0.58 -21.11
C GLU A 578 -32.20 -2.00 -20.51
N ILE A 579 -31.11 -2.40 -19.85
CA ILE A 579 -30.99 -3.69 -19.15
C ILE A 579 -31.81 -3.65 -17.86
N GLY A 580 -31.73 -2.56 -17.09
CA GLY A 580 -32.53 -2.34 -15.90
C GLY A 580 -34.03 -2.36 -16.22
N ALA A 581 -34.43 -1.70 -17.30
CA ALA A 581 -35.80 -1.75 -17.82
C ALA A 581 -36.22 -3.19 -18.19
N PHE A 582 -35.37 -3.95 -18.89
CA PHE A 582 -35.66 -5.35 -19.22
C PHE A 582 -35.87 -6.21 -17.98
N ASN A 583 -35.02 -6.06 -16.96
CA ASN A 583 -35.12 -6.79 -15.69
C ASN A 583 -36.41 -6.43 -14.93
N LEU A 584 -36.77 -5.14 -14.86
CA LEU A 584 -38.04 -4.70 -14.29
C LEU A 584 -39.25 -5.29 -15.05
N GLY A 585 -39.18 -5.33 -16.38
CA GLY A 585 -40.21 -5.97 -17.21
C GLY A 585 -40.44 -7.43 -16.83
N ASN A 586 -39.36 -8.20 -16.63
CA ASN A 586 -39.44 -9.58 -16.16
C ASN A 586 -40.06 -9.70 -14.77
N PHE A 587 -39.70 -8.80 -13.85
CA PHE A 587 -40.24 -8.81 -12.47
C PHE A 587 -41.75 -8.55 -12.46
N HIS A 588 -42.20 -7.58 -13.26
CA HIS A 588 -43.62 -7.26 -13.41
C HIS A 588 -44.41 -8.39 -14.09
N LEU A 589 -43.85 -9.01 -15.12
CA LEU A 589 -44.51 -10.12 -15.84
C LEU A 589 -44.71 -11.35 -14.96
N ARG A 590 -43.72 -11.65 -14.10
CA ARG A 590 -43.69 -12.86 -13.27
C ARG A 590 -44.18 -12.64 -11.85
N GLY A 591 -44.31 -11.39 -11.40
CA GLY A 591 -44.66 -11.05 -10.01
C GLY A 591 -43.54 -11.40 -9.01
N LEU A 592 -42.28 -11.14 -9.38
CA LEU A 592 -41.12 -11.43 -8.53
C LEU A 592 -40.92 -10.29 -7.52
N GLY A 593 -41.21 -10.53 -6.24
CA GLY A 593 -41.11 -9.50 -5.20
C GLY A 593 -42.17 -8.38 -5.30
N ILE A 594 -43.01 -8.40 -6.33
CA ILE A 594 -44.12 -7.46 -6.62
C ILE A 594 -45.36 -8.20 -7.11
N VAL A 595 -46.51 -7.51 -7.07
CA VAL A 595 -47.73 -8.02 -7.70
C VAL A 595 -47.54 -8.05 -9.22
N LYS A 596 -47.91 -9.17 -9.85
CA LYS A 596 -47.86 -9.32 -11.30
C LYS A 596 -48.67 -8.20 -11.98
N ASP A 597 -48.03 -7.50 -12.91
CA ASP A 597 -48.62 -6.41 -13.69
C ASP A 597 -48.10 -6.50 -15.13
N VAL A 598 -48.94 -7.05 -16.00
CA VAL A 598 -48.57 -7.29 -17.40
C VAL A 598 -48.49 -6.00 -18.20
N GLU A 599 -49.30 -4.99 -17.87
CA GLU A 599 -49.27 -3.70 -18.58
C GLU A 599 -47.98 -2.94 -18.28
N ALA A 600 -47.56 -2.92 -17.00
CA ALA A 600 -46.27 -2.38 -16.61
C ALA A 600 -45.11 -3.14 -17.27
N ALA A 601 -45.18 -4.49 -17.30
CA ALA A 601 -44.16 -5.30 -17.96
C ALA A 601 -43.97 -4.95 -19.45
N ILE A 602 -45.08 -4.79 -20.19
CA ILE A 602 -45.05 -4.36 -21.59
C ILE A 602 -44.37 -2.99 -21.71
N GLY A 603 -44.71 -2.04 -20.85
CA GLY A 603 -44.10 -0.71 -20.84
C GLY A 603 -42.58 -0.76 -20.67
N TYR A 604 -42.10 -1.54 -19.69
CA TYR A 604 -40.68 -1.73 -19.44
C TYR A 604 -39.93 -2.43 -20.58
N PHE A 605 -40.52 -3.46 -21.20
CA PHE A 605 -39.90 -4.10 -22.35
C PHE A 605 -39.84 -3.19 -23.59
N ILE A 606 -40.81 -2.29 -23.77
CA ILE A 606 -40.74 -1.27 -24.82
C ILE A 606 -39.57 -0.32 -24.56
N ILE A 607 -39.41 0.18 -23.33
CA ILE A 607 -38.27 1.02 -22.94
C ILE A 607 -36.95 0.30 -23.25
N ALA A 608 -36.84 -0.98 -22.88
CA ALA A 608 -35.66 -1.79 -23.16
C ALA A 608 -35.36 -1.87 -24.66
N THR A 609 -36.36 -2.14 -25.50
CA THR A 609 -36.17 -2.25 -26.96
C THR A 609 -35.90 -0.90 -27.63
N ASP A 610 -36.54 0.17 -27.16
CA ASP A 610 -36.27 1.53 -27.66
C ASP A 610 -34.85 1.99 -27.30
N GLY A 611 -34.32 1.50 -26.18
CA GLY A 611 -32.91 1.67 -25.77
C GLY A 611 -31.92 0.72 -26.46
N GLY A 612 -32.38 -0.21 -27.29
CA GLY A 612 -31.52 -1.14 -28.05
C GLY A 612 -31.29 -2.51 -27.41
N TYR A 613 -31.97 -2.83 -26.30
CA TYR A 613 -31.94 -4.18 -25.72
C TYR A 613 -32.98 -5.08 -26.38
N ASP A 614 -32.63 -5.61 -27.56
CA ASP A 614 -33.54 -6.34 -28.45
C ASP A 614 -34.18 -7.59 -27.84
N SER A 615 -33.60 -8.17 -26.77
CA SER A 615 -34.20 -9.30 -26.04
C SER A 615 -35.60 -9.01 -25.52
N GLY A 616 -35.94 -7.74 -25.28
CA GLY A 616 -37.30 -7.32 -24.91
C GLY A 616 -38.35 -7.69 -25.96
N HIS A 617 -37.98 -7.78 -27.25
CA HIS A 617 -38.91 -8.20 -28.30
C HIS A 617 -39.37 -9.65 -28.14
N ILE A 618 -38.53 -10.55 -27.62
CA ILE A 618 -38.92 -11.95 -27.36
C ILE A 618 -39.99 -12.01 -26.26
N GLU A 619 -39.81 -11.27 -25.17
CA GLU A 619 -40.76 -11.27 -24.06
C GLU A 619 -42.07 -10.55 -24.42
N LEU A 620 -42.02 -9.47 -25.21
CA LEU A 620 -43.23 -8.85 -25.79
C LEU A 620 -44.00 -9.82 -26.69
N ALA A 621 -43.30 -10.56 -27.55
CA ALA A 621 -43.92 -11.57 -28.38
C ALA A 621 -44.55 -12.69 -27.54
N ARG A 622 -43.86 -13.14 -26.47
CA ARG A 622 -44.39 -14.13 -25.53
C ARG A 622 -45.70 -13.66 -24.89
N ILE A 623 -45.73 -12.43 -24.40
CA ILE A 623 -46.92 -11.82 -23.79
C ILE A 623 -48.07 -11.83 -24.80
N TYR A 624 -47.84 -11.32 -26.01
CA TYR A 624 -48.87 -11.23 -27.05
C TYR A 624 -49.33 -12.58 -27.63
N LEU A 625 -48.58 -13.66 -27.43
CA LEU A 625 -49.00 -15.01 -27.82
C LEU A 625 -49.79 -15.74 -26.74
N PHE A 626 -49.40 -15.57 -25.47
CA PHE A 626 -49.80 -16.51 -24.42
C PHE A 626 -50.44 -15.89 -23.19
N GLU A 627 -50.27 -14.59 -22.94
CA GLU A 627 -50.78 -13.97 -21.72
C GLU A 627 -52.26 -13.58 -21.88
N GLU A 628 -53.12 -14.20 -21.05
CA GLU A 628 -54.57 -14.01 -21.12
C GLU A 628 -54.95 -12.53 -20.90
N GLY A 629 -55.85 -12.02 -21.74
CA GLY A 629 -56.24 -10.60 -21.74
C GLY A 629 -55.32 -9.68 -22.55
N PHE A 630 -54.14 -10.15 -22.97
CA PHE A 630 -53.19 -9.37 -23.77
C PHE A 630 -52.89 -9.99 -25.14
N ILE A 631 -53.45 -11.17 -25.47
CA ILE A 631 -53.19 -11.88 -26.74
C ILE A 631 -53.46 -10.98 -27.97
N ASN A 632 -52.45 -10.82 -28.82
CA ASN A 632 -52.52 -10.06 -30.07
C ASN A 632 -51.52 -10.61 -31.10
N MET A 633 -52.03 -11.39 -32.06
CA MET A 633 -51.20 -12.09 -33.04
C MET A 633 -50.40 -11.15 -33.97
N ASP A 634 -50.95 -10.00 -34.33
CA ASP A 634 -50.25 -9.06 -35.22
C ASP A 634 -49.06 -8.40 -34.52
N LYS A 635 -49.23 -8.02 -33.24
CA LYS A 635 -48.13 -7.50 -32.43
C LYS A 635 -47.07 -8.56 -32.13
N ALA A 636 -47.49 -9.79 -31.83
CA ALA A 636 -46.57 -10.91 -31.63
C ALA A 636 -45.67 -11.14 -32.86
N LYS A 637 -46.26 -11.16 -34.06
CA LYS A 637 -45.52 -11.30 -35.33
C LYS A 637 -44.55 -10.15 -35.55
N ALA A 638 -44.97 -8.92 -35.28
CA ALA A 638 -44.11 -7.74 -35.46
C ALA A 638 -42.85 -7.82 -34.57
N HIS A 639 -43.00 -8.20 -33.30
CA HIS A 639 -41.86 -8.33 -32.39
C HIS A 639 -40.96 -9.52 -32.73
N ILE A 640 -41.50 -10.63 -33.22
CA ILE A 640 -40.67 -11.76 -33.68
C ILE A 640 -39.83 -11.37 -34.90
N VAL A 641 -40.40 -10.66 -35.87
CA VAL A 641 -39.64 -10.13 -37.02
C VAL A 641 -38.56 -9.15 -36.57
N ALA A 642 -38.83 -8.32 -35.55
CA ALA A 642 -37.84 -7.41 -34.99
C ALA A 642 -36.69 -8.17 -34.30
N ALA A 643 -36.99 -9.18 -33.49
CA ALA A 643 -36.01 -10.05 -32.85
C ALA A 643 -35.15 -10.82 -33.87
N GLU A 644 -35.75 -11.35 -34.95
CA GLU A 644 -35.02 -11.99 -36.05
C GLU A 644 -34.08 -11.02 -36.76
N LYS A 645 -34.53 -9.78 -37.00
CA LYS A 645 -33.71 -8.73 -37.62
C LYS A 645 -32.52 -8.33 -36.73
N ALA A 646 -32.70 -8.37 -35.42
CA ALA A 646 -31.64 -8.19 -34.43
C ALA A 646 -30.71 -9.41 -34.30
N GLY A 647 -30.99 -10.52 -35.00
CA GLY A 647 -30.18 -11.73 -34.98
C GLY A 647 -30.42 -12.64 -33.78
N LEU A 648 -31.54 -12.47 -33.06
CA LEU A 648 -31.88 -13.29 -31.90
C LEU A 648 -32.50 -14.64 -32.31
N GLU A 649 -32.24 -15.68 -31.53
CA GLU A 649 -32.86 -17.00 -31.72
C GLU A 649 -34.32 -16.98 -31.23
N ILE A 650 -35.26 -17.34 -32.12
CA ILE A 650 -36.68 -17.38 -31.78
C ILE A 650 -37.05 -18.73 -31.17
N PRO A 651 -37.67 -18.78 -29.97
CA PRO A 651 -38.09 -20.04 -29.37
C PRO A 651 -39.03 -20.84 -30.29
N ILE A 652 -38.77 -22.13 -30.45
CA ILE A 652 -39.50 -23.06 -31.36
C ILE A 652 -41.02 -23.00 -31.16
N ILE A 653 -41.47 -22.79 -29.92
CA ILE A 653 -42.90 -22.73 -29.58
C ILE A 653 -43.56 -21.50 -30.23
N MET A 654 -42.84 -20.39 -30.41
CA MET A 654 -43.33 -19.18 -31.06
C MET A 654 -43.28 -19.31 -32.59
N SER A 655 -42.22 -19.90 -33.14
CA SER A 655 -42.05 -20.07 -34.58
C SER A 655 -43.13 -20.97 -35.21
N ASN A 656 -43.61 -21.98 -34.46
CA ASN A 656 -44.63 -22.92 -34.94
C ASN A 656 -46.06 -22.36 -34.94
N LEU A 657 -46.32 -21.25 -34.26
CA LEU A 657 -47.65 -20.64 -34.13
C LEU A 657 -47.90 -19.53 -35.16
N ILE A 658 -46.85 -19.11 -35.87
CA ILE A 658 -46.86 -17.95 -36.77
C ILE A 658 -46.70 -18.35 -38.24
N ASN A 659 -46.13 -19.52 -38.50
CA ASN A 659 -46.21 -20.25 -39.77
C ASN A 659 -47.57 -20.95 -39.90
#